data_AF-A0A8D8X1S2-F1
#
_entry.id   AF-A0A8D8X1S2-F1
#
_cell.length_a   1.000
_cell.length_b   1.000
_cell.length_c   1.000
_cell.angle_alpha   90.00
_cell.angle_beta   90.00
_cell.angle_gamma   90.00
#
_symmetry.space_group_name_H-M   'P 1'
#
loop_
_entity.id
_entity.type
_entity.pdbx_description
1 polymer ?
#
loop_
_entity_poly.entity_id
_entity_poly.type
_entity_poly.pdbx_seq_one_letter_code
_entity_poly.pdbx_strand_id
1 'polypeptide(L)'
;MNIGTKDFLNRLTSNTDLQRSVQIAQSNEDRLNLVLQHLVEKEIGFLEHFQNVWKTINVKDYNRSLAAKNSANVEFGAKRCHSALLKTNDGLSLAPPGSDLFPVLYGNRSAILFDLKHYQDCLANIELALSGKCPPSLKPKMLFRKAKCLQLLNDSETAEKVYQASLKEIETILTGEIGGVERKQYEDLKKKMEKSWREVSEEKRAQEKLNENGKKSLQERRSEKKGVSRKKCLQKRSSDIQDVSLETNLQDRISENNDNVSQEEPLIQERISENGSRKKRSSKERTPDMKNLPRDKSLLQERVSESDDSSSTPFELSLPSTNPVIPVASKSVTLSHNEHFGRSVTAVQDISPGEIIIVEQPTVSVLRPETLFRLTHCHACLSRCVNSCIPCDTCDVLYCDAECKVRSSKSYHRTECWTLNVVKQMEMFGIVEMLALRFVLQETKQGQDVGALWRKTAHVAAVATKNGEEIPHTATANVNGTPHTGIHSENQNFRDLPSDTEVLREFPSDNEVLRDFPSLVYQLETNEDGREASDRITRAVKAVILCELLRIDGVFQDSIGECSGAQCNPSSSSGCNGVSKIPPSNRSDCGDVTRLSGCALQFASLLVHYFQAVACNAHDVNTFFSSPSGGSADPVQIGGGLYPFCSMVNHACDPNVVRHSQGTTVIVTSLKTIRRGQQLFDNYGVHYATHDRPHRKTYLWSQYRFHCACVACQDNYPLFKPVQEGNLIFRADLVVSPACQSEILNSEESFNEVLAEMMDSFGSGGGGGVANVKKKLSVVIRYMKLLNQYVRGPRQEFEKCQETYKRLMCYVTNCVMLEQGEEAPE
;
A
#
# COMPACT_ATOMS: atom_id res chain seq x y z
N MET A 1 30.02 0.94 -0.55
CA MET A 1 30.40 2.00 -1.50
C MET A 1 29.25 3.00 -1.49
N ASN A 2 29.32 4.03 -0.63
CA ASN A 2 28.38 5.15 -0.77
C ASN A 2 28.92 6.01 -1.90
N ILE A 3 28.39 5.79 -3.09
CA ILE A 3 28.58 6.73 -4.20
C ILE A 3 28.00 8.05 -3.69
N GLY A 4 28.75 9.15 -3.75
CA GLY A 4 28.24 10.49 -3.47
C GLY A 4 27.24 10.94 -4.55
N THR A 5 26.20 10.14 -4.83
CA THR A 5 25.18 10.39 -5.86
C THR A 5 24.45 11.69 -5.59
N LYS A 6 24.27 12.05 -4.31
CA LYS A 6 23.67 13.31 -3.89
C LYS A 6 24.55 14.51 -4.25
N ASP A 7 25.84 14.47 -3.91
CA ASP A 7 26.78 15.54 -4.25
C ASP A 7 26.94 15.66 -5.77
N PHE A 8 27.00 14.53 -6.46
CA PHE A 8 27.03 14.48 -7.91
C PHE A 8 25.80 15.13 -8.55
N LEU A 9 24.58 14.73 -8.13
CA LEU A 9 23.34 15.35 -8.61
C LEU A 9 23.33 16.84 -8.31
N ASN A 10 23.68 17.24 -7.09
CA ASN A 10 23.70 18.64 -6.69
C ASN A 10 24.61 19.50 -7.58
N ARG A 11 25.79 19.00 -7.96
CA ARG A 11 26.70 19.70 -8.89
C ARG A 11 26.07 19.88 -10.27
N LEU A 12 25.48 18.82 -10.83
CA LEU A 12 24.82 18.88 -12.13
C LEU A 12 23.61 19.81 -12.13
N THR A 13 22.75 19.66 -11.12
CA THR A 13 21.53 20.46 -11.00
C THR A 13 21.82 21.91 -10.67
N SER A 14 23.04 22.27 -10.23
CA SER A 14 23.45 23.66 -9.97
C SER A 14 24.16 24.31 -11.17
N ASN A 15 24.42 23.57 -12.26
CA ASN A 15 25.06 24.11 -13.44
C ASN A 15 24.08 25.00 -14.23
N THR A 16 24.33 26.31 -14.24
CA THR A 16 23.41 27.31 -14.81
C THR A 16 23.26 27.21 -16.33
N ASP A 17 24.31 26.84 -17.06
CA ASP A 17 24.25 26.68 -18.52
C ASP A 17 23.48 25.43 -18.92
N LEU A 18 23.68 24.32 -18.19
CA LEU A 18 22.90 23.11 -18.38
C LEU A 18 21.42 23.35 -18.02
N GLN A 19 21.14 24.04 -16.90
CA GLN A 19 19.78 24.42 -16.52
C GLN A 19 19.09 25.21 -17.64
N ARG A 20 19.76 26.24 -18.17
CA ARG A 20 19.21 27.06 -19.26
C ARG A 20 18.89 26.21 -20.49
N SER A 21 19.82 25.35 -20.89
CA SER A 21 19.68 24.51 -22.08
C SER A 21 18.57 23.48 -21.94
N VAL A 22 18.47 22.82 -20.78
CA VAL A 22 17.42 21.82 -20.49
C VAL A 22 16.04 22.48 -20.33
N GLN A 23 15.97 23.70 -19.81
CA GLN A 23 14.71 24.42 -19.65
C GLN A 23 14.07 24.77 -21.00
N ILE A 24 14.87 25.20 -21.97
CA ILE A 24 14.38 25.61 -23.31
C ILE A 24 14.21 24.46 -24.29
N ALA A 25 14.75 23.27 -23.98
CA ALA A 25 14.62 22.09 -24.81
C ALA A 25 13.15 21.68 -25.00
N GLN A 26 12.77 21.41 -26.25
CA GLN A 26 11.37 21.18 -26.66
C GLN A 26 10.91 19.73 -26.43
N SER A 27 11.84 18.77 -26.32
CA SER A 27 11.51 17.37 -26.13
C SER A 27 12.34 16.70 -25.03
N ASN A 28 11.85 15.56 -24.52
CA ASN A 28 12.63 14.72 -23.60
C ASN A 28 13.90 14.16 -24.27
N GLU A 29 13.86 13.91 -25.59
CA GLU A 29 15.04 13.46 -26.35
C GLU A 29 16.15 14.52 -26.36
N ASP A 30 15.80 15.78 -26.61
CA ASP A 30 16.75 16.89 -26.59
C ASP A 30 17.38 17.04 -25.20
N ARG A 31 16.55 16.96 -24.15
CA ARG A 31 17.02 17.04 -22.75
C ARG A 31 17.99 15.91 -22.41
N LEU A 32 17.68 14.69 -22.84
CA LEU A 32 18.55 13.53 -22.64
C LEU A 32 19.90 13.70 -23.34
N ASN A 33 19.89 14.14 -24.59
CA ASN A 33 21.12 14.37 -25.35
C ASN A 33 21.98 15.48 -24.75
N LEU A 34 21.37 16.59 -24.31
CA LEU A 34 22.07 17.68 -23.62
C LEU A 34 22.72 17.20 -22.31
N VAL A 35 21.98 16.44 -21.50
CA VAL A 35 22.50 15.89 -20.24
C VAL A 35 23.61 14.88 -20.50
N LEU A 36 23.42 13.95 -21.44
CA LEU A 36 24.45 12.96 -21.79
C LEU A 36 25.72 13.62 -22.31
N GLN A 37 25.61 14.62 -23.19
CA GLN A 37 26.75 15.38 -23.68
C GLN A 37 27.51 16.03 -22.52
N HIS A 38 26.79 16.65 -21.58
CA HIS A 38 27.40 17.24 -20.39
C HIS A 38 28.12 16.20 -19.53
N LEU A 39 27.51 15.03 -19.30
CA LEU A 39 28.12 13.93 -18.55
C LEU A 39 29.41 13.44 -19.21
N VAL A 40 29.41 13.25 -20.53
CA VAL A 40 30.58 12.77 -21.29
C VAL A 40 31.71 13.80 -21.29
N GLU A 41 31.40 15.08 -21.50
CA GLU A 41 32.41 16.12 -21.65
C GLU A 41 32.97 16.63 -20.32
N LYS A 42 32.14 16.67 -19.27
CA LYS A 42 32.47 17.35 -18.00
C LYS A 42 32.61 16.40 -16.81
N GLU A 43 32.05 15.19 -16.88
CA GLU A 43 32.10 14.19 -15.82
C GLU A 43 32.83 12.93 -16.31
N ILE A 44 34.12 13.10 -16.65
CA ILE A 44 34.99 12.05 -17.18
C ILE A 44 34.98 10.82 -16.26
N GLY A 45 34.75 9.64 -16.83
CA GLY A 45 34.74 8.37 -16.11
C GLY A 45 33.43 8.08 -15.35
N PHE A 46 32.41 8.95 -15.42
CA PHE A 46 31.12 8.72 -14.78
C PHE A 46 30.45 7.43 -15.28
N LEU A 47 30.30 7.28 -16.60
CA LEU A 47 29.72 6.08 -17.21
C LEU A 47 30.60 4.85 -17.00
N GLU A 48 31.93 5.01 -17.07
CA GLU A 48 32.89 3.93 -16.79
C GLU A 48 32.79 3.43 -15.35
N HIS A 49 32.54 4.33 -14.39
CA HIS A 49 32.31 3.95 -13.00
C HIS A 49 31.10 3.02 -12.87
N PHE A 50 29.95 3.35 -13.48
CA PHE A 50 28.78 2.45 -13.45
C PHE A 50 29.03 1.17 -14.20
N GLN A 51 29.74 1.19 -15.32
CA GLN A 51 30.17 -0.03 -16.01
C GLN A 51 31.07 -0.90 -15.13
N ASN A 52 31.93 -0.32 -14.30
CA ASN A 52 32.82 -1.05 -13.39
C ASN A 52 32.08 -1.61 -12.18
N VAL A 53 31.20 -0.81 -11.55
CA VAL A 53 30.25 -1.30 -10.55
C VAL A 53 29.41 -2.42 -11.18
N TRP A 54 29.01 -2.23 -12.45
CA TRP A 54 28.26 -3.21 -13.19
C TRP A 54 29.03 -4.54 -13.27
N LYS A 55 30.27 -4.51 -13.74
CA LYS A 55 31.11 -5.71 -13.90
C LYS A 55 31.44 -6.43 -12.60
N THR A 56 31.48 -5.73 -11.47
CA THR A 56 32.00 -6.25 -10.19
C THR A 56 30.92 -6.64 -9.19
N ILE A 57 29.69 -6.14 -9.35
CA ILE A 57 28.64 -6.41 -8.37
C ILE A 57 28.16 -7.86 -8.47
N ASN A 58 28.34 -8.58 -7.36
CA ASN A 58 27.76 -9.90 -7.17
C ASN A 58 27.03 -9.93 -5.84
N VAL A 59 25.72 -10.10 -5.91
CA VAL A 59 24.86 -10.17 -4.72
C VAL A 59 24.83 -11.58 -4.14
N LYS A 60 25.03 -12.60 -4.98
CA LYS A 60 25.05 -14.01 -4.56
C LYS A 60 26.42 -14.37 -4.01
N ASP A 61 26.51 -14.51 -2.69
CA ASP A 61 27.76 -14.72 -1.97
C ASP A 61 27.59 -15.82 -0.92
N TYR A 62 28.40 -16.87 -1.06
CA TYR A 62 28.38 -18.03 -0.19
C TYR A 62 28.72 -17.67 1.26
N ASN A 63 29.74 -16.85 1.49
CA ASN A 63 30.22 -16.51 2.82
C ASN A 63 29.22 -15.61 3.55
N ARG A 64 28.61 -14.64 2.85
CA ARG A 64 27.54 -13.80 3.40
C ARG A 64 26.29 -14.63 3.72
N SER A 65 25.92 -15.56 2.85
CA SER A 65 24.82 -16.50 3.09
C SER A 65 25.09 -17.39 4.31
N LEU A 66 26.31 -17.93 4.43
CA LEU A 66 26.74 -18.73 5.58
C LEU A 66 26.75 -17.90 6.89
N ALA A 67 27.20 -16.65 6.84
CA ALA A 67 27.16 -15.75 7.99
C ALA A 67 25.73 -15.48 8.45
N ALA A 68 24.80 -15.21 7.51
CA ALA A 68 23.38 -15.06 7.81
C ALA A 68 22.78 -16.33 8.43
N LYS A 69 23.13 -17.51 7.89
CA LYS A 69 22.73 -18.81 8.45
C LYS A 69 23.26 -19.04 9.87
N ASN A 70 24.50 -18.64 10.16
CA ASN A 70 25.07 -18.77 11.50
C ASN A 70 24.41 -17.78 12.48
N SER A 71 24.13 -16.55 12.04
CA SER A 71 23.35 -15.58 12.81
C SER A 71 21.94 -16.11 13.11
N ALA A 72 21.27 -16.72 12.13
CA ALA A 72 19.96 -17.36 12.33
C ALA A 72 20.00 -18.45 13.41
N ASN A 73 21.07 -19.26 13.45
CA ASN A 73 21.24 -20.27 14.50
C ASN A 73 21.40 -19.66 15.90
N VAL A 74 22.11 -18.54 16.02
CA VAL A 74 22.24 -17.80 17.30
C VAL A 74 20.88 -17.31 17.77
N GLU A 75 20.12 -16.67 16.89
CA GLU A 75 18.77 -16.17 17.17
C GLU A 75 17.81 -17.29 17.56
N PHE A 76 17.85 -18.42 16.83
CA PHE A 76 17.03 -19.59 17.13
C PHE A 76 17.41 -20.22 18.48
N GLY A 77 18.71 -20.30 18.80
CA GLY A 77 19.20 -20.75 20.10
C GLY A 77 18.73 -19.86 21.25
N ALA A 78 18.62 -18.55 21.01
CA ALA A 78 18.04 -17.56 21.93
C ALA A 78 16.50 -17.53 21.94
N LYS A 79 15.83 -18.47 21.24
CA LYS A 79 14.36 -18.55 21.12
C LYS A 79 13.69 -17.34 20.45
N ARG A 80 14.46 -16.52 19.71
CA ARG A 80 13.95 -15.43 18.87
C ARG A 80 13.59 -15.94 17.47
N CYS A 81 12.49 -16.67 17.37
CA CYS A 81 12.13 -17.42 16.16
C CYS A 81 11.87 -16.54 14.93
N HIS A 82 11.17 -15.41 15.06
CA HIS A 82 10.91 -14.51 13.93
C HIS A 82 12.20 -13.87 13.39
N SER A 83 13.06 -13.39 14.28
CA SER A 83 14.40 -12.89 13.91
C SER A 83 15.22 -13.97 13.20
N ALA A 84 15.24 -15.20 13.72
CA ALA A 84 15.92 -16.33 13.09
C ALA A 84 15.37 -16.63 11.68
N LEU A 85 14.05 -16.51 11.49
CA LEU A 85 13.42 -16.70 10.19
C LEU A 85 13.88 -15.64 9.20
N LEU A 86 13.85 -14.35 9.58
CA LEU A 86 14.35 -13.25 8.74
C LEU A 86 15.83 -13.43 8.34
N LYS A 87 16.70 -13.82 9.28
CA LYS A 87 18.11 -14.12 8.98
C LYS A 87 18.27 -15.31 8.03
N THR A 88 17.36 -16.28 8.09
CA THR A 88 17.36 -17.40 7.15
C THR A 88 16.87 -16.98 5.76
N ASN A 89 15.88 -16.07 5.68
CA ASN A 89 15.42 -15.45 4.43
C ASN A 89 16.56 -14.67 3.76
N ASP A 90 17.33 -13.91 4.55
CA ASP A 90 18.51 -13.20 4.08
C ASP A 90 19.55 -14.18 3.55
N GLY A 91 19.84 -15.26 4.28
CA GLY A 91 20.71 -16.34 3.83
C GLY A 91 20.28 -16.94 2.48
N LEU A 92 18.98 -17.22 2.30
CA LEU A 92 18.44 -17.71 1.01
C LEU A 92 18.59 -16.67 -0.10
N SER A 93 18.34 -15.40 0.19
CA SER A 93 18.46 -14.31 -0.78
C SER A 93 19.90 -14.13 -1.29
N LEU A 94 20.90 -14.54 -0.51
CA LEU A 94 22.32 -14.41 -0.82
C LEU A 94 22.96 -15.72 -1.34
N ALA A 95 22.32 -16.88 -1.15
CA ALA A 95 22.91 -18.17 -1.50
C ALA A 95 23.17 -18.30 -3.02
N PRO A 96 24.39 -18.67 -3.46
CA PRO A 96 24.66 -18.97 -4.86
C PRO A 96 23.79 -20.14 -5.35
N PRO A 97 23.18 -20.06 -6.55
CA PRO A 97 22.32 -21.12 -7.09
C PRO A 97 22.99 -22.49 -7.06
N GLY A 98 22.26 -23.49 -6.59
CA GLY A 98 22.76 -24.87 -6.52
C GLY A 98 23.78 -25.14 -5.42
N SER A 99 24.11 -24.16 -4.56
CA SER A 99 24.92 -24.40 -3.36
C SER A 99 24.24 -25.35 -2.39
N ASP A 100 25.05 -26.05 -1.60
CA ASP A 100 24.62 -26.94 -0.50
C ASP A 100 23.95 -26.20 0.67
N LEU A 101 24.06 -24.87 0.72
CA LEU A 101 23.38 -24.01 1.69
C LEU A 101 21.86 -24.02 1.53
N PHE A 102 21.32 -24.23 0.33
CA PHE A 102 19.87 -24.21 0.10
C PHE A 102 19.11 -25.24 0.96
N PRO A 103 19.41 -26.56 0.88
CA PRO A 103 18.82 -27.54 1.77
C PRO A 103 19.02 -27.24 3.26
N VAL A 104 20.18 -26.71 3.64
CA VAL A 104 20.50 -26.37 5.04
C VAL A 104 19.60 -25.23 5.54
N LEU A 105 19.47 -24.15 4.76
CA LEU A 105 18.66 -22.99 5.08
C LEU A 105 17.17 -23.36 5.17
N TYR A 106 16.62 -24.07 4.19
CA TYR A 106 15.23 -24.57 4.28
C TYR A 106 15.03 -25.57 5.43
N GLY A 107 16.06 -26.36 5.76
CA GLY A 107 16.10 -27.21 6.96
C GLY A 107 16.05 -26.45 8.27
N ASN A 108 16.75 -25.31 8.35
CA ASN A 108 16.70 -24.40 9.47
C ASN A 108 15.32 -23.74 9.58
N ARG A 109 14.78 -23.23 8.47
CA ARG A 109 13.43 -22.63 8.42
C ARG A 109 12.36 -23.59 8.90
N SER A 110 12.36 -24.82 8.40
CA SER A 110 11.39 -25.82 8.85
C SER A 110 11.53 -26.14 10.34
N ALA A 111 12.71 -26.00 10.95
CA ALA A 111 12.88 -26.14 12.40
C ALA A 111 12.19 -24.99 13.14
N ILE A 112 12.43 -23.76 12.69
CA ILE A 112 11.85 -22.55 13.26
C ILE A 112 10.32 -22.58 13.13
N LEU A 113 9.81 -22.90 11.93
CA LEU A 113 8.37 -22.97 11.65
C LEU A 113 7.67 -24.06 12.46
N PHE A 114 8.36 -25.17 12.76
CA PHE A 114 7.82 -26.19 13.66
C PHE A 114 7.66 -25.67 15.09
N ASP A 115 8.66 -24.95 15.62
CA ASP A 115 8.60 -24.32 16.95
C ASP A 115 7.51 -23.23 17.00
N LEU A 116 7.28 -22.52 15.88
CA LEU A 116 6.18 -21.55 15.71
C LEU A 116 4.81 -22.21 15.43
N LYS A 117 4.73 -23.54 15.33
CA LYS A 117 3.51 -24.32 15.03
C LYS A 117 2.89 -24.07 13.64
N HIS A 118 3.65 -23.48 12.71
CA HIS A 118 3.29 -23.37 11.29
C HIS A 118 3.57 -24.66 10.54
N TYR A 119 2.78 -25.70 10.82
CA TYR A 119 3.07 -27.06 10.33
C TYR A 119 2.98 -27.19 8.80
N GLN A 120 2.03 -26.49 8.15
CA GLN A 120 1.93 -26.49 6.69
C GLN A 120 3.15 -25.84 6.04
N ASP A 121 3.57 -24.66 6.51
CA ASP A 121 4.78 -24.00 6.01
C ASP A 121 6.04 -24.82 6.30
N CYS A 122 6.09 -25.47 7.46
CA CYS A 122 7.16 -26.40 7.82
C CYS A 122 7.28 -27.53 6.79
N LEU A 123 6.16 -28.14 6.38
CA LEU A 123 6.13 -29.19 5.35
C LEU A 123 6.63 -28.66 4.00
N ALA A 124 6.16 -27.50 3.55
CA ALA A 124 6.59 -26.88 2.30
C ALA A 124 8.12 -26.62 2.28
N ASN A 125 8.68 -26.13 3.39
CA ASN A 125 10.12 -25.90 3.51
C ASN A 125 10.92 -27.22 3.53
N ILE A 126 10.39 -28.30 4.13
CA ILE A 126 11.04 -29.63 4.07
C ILE A 126 11.08 -30.13 2.63
N GLU A 127 10.03 -29.94 1.86
CA GLU A 127 9.98 -30.35 0.46
C GLU A 127 10.99 -29.60 -0.40
N LEU A 128 11.11 -28.28 -0.22
CA LEU A 128 12.16 -27.46 -0.86
C LEU A 128 13.57 -27.91 -0.46
N ALA A 129 13.77 -28.31 0.80
CA ALA A 129 15.06 -28.81 1.25
C ALA A 129 15.42 -30.17 0.61
N LEU A 130 14.44 -31.07 0.52
CA LEU A 130 14.63 -32.44 0.01
C LEU A 130 14.68 -32.50 -1.52
N SER A 131 14.12 -31.52 -2.25
CA SER A 131 14.25 -31.44 -3.71
C SER A 131 15.68 -31.09 -4.16
N GLY A 132 16.52 -30.56 -3.27
CA GLY A 132 17.92 -30.25 -3.54
C GLY A 132 18.89 -31.38 -3.16
N LYS A 133 20.19 -31.10 -3.24
CA LYS A 133 21.26 -32.00 -2.75
C LYS A 133 21.34 -31.95 -1.21
N CYS A 134 20.31 -32.43 -0.53
CA CYS A 134 20.24 -32.42 0.93
C CYS A 134 21.39 -33.23 1.55
N PRO A 135 22.18 -32.66 2.47
CA PRO A 135 23.22 -33.41 3.17
C PRO A 135 22.65 -34.68 3.83
N PRO A 136 23.30 -35.86 3.67
CA PRO A 136 22.81 -37.11 4.26
C PRO A 136 22.55 -37.02 5.77
N SER A 137 23.33 -36.20 6.47
CA SER A 137 23.21 -35.97 7.91
C SER A 137 21.96 -35.18 8.33
N LEU A 138 21.31 -34.46 7.41
CA LEU A 138 20.10 -33.67 7.67
C LEU A 138 18.81 -34.40 7.27
N LYS A 139 18.89 -35.28 6.27
CA LYS A 139 17.73 -35.97 5.70
C LYS A 139 16.88 -36.72 6.75
N PRO A 140 17.46 -37.53 7.68
CA PRO A 140 16.65 -38.16 8.72
C PRO A 140 15.96 -37.14 9.63
N LYS A 141 16.65 -36.06 10.01
CA LYS A 141 16.08 -35.03 10.91
C LYS A 141 14.89 -34.32 10.27
N MET A 142 14.95 -34.05 8.96
CA MET A 142 13.86 -33.44 8.21
C MET A 142 12.67 -34.40 8.04
N LEU A 143 12.92 -35.66 7.68
CA LEU A 143 11.85 -36.67 7.57
C LEU A 143 11.14 -36.88 8.90
N PHE A 144 11.90 -36.96 10.00
CA PHE A 144 11.30 -37.04 11.33
C PHE A 144 10.40 -35.84 11.64
N ARG A 145 10.86 -34.61 11.31
CA ARG A 145 10.05 -33.41 11.47
C ARG A 145 8.79 -33.44 10.58
N LYS A 146 8.91 -33.90 9.33
CA LYS A 146 7.77 -34.09 8.40
C LYS A 146 6.73 -35.03 9.00
N ALA A 147 7.17 -36.15 9.56
CA ALA A 147 6.30 -37.10 10.24
C ALA A 147 5.57 -36.45 11.42
N LYS A 148 6.27 -35.66 12.26
CA LYS A 148 5.63 -34.95 13.39
C LYS A 148 4.60 -33.92 12.92
N CYS A 149 4.90 -33.14 11.87
CA CYS A 149 3.93 -32.21 11.28
C CYS A 149 2.67 -32.94 10.79
N LEU A 150 2.83 -34.01 10.01
CA LEU A 150 1.71 -34.80 9.50
C LEU A 150 0.87 -35.40 10.63
N GLN A 151 1.53 -35.88 11.69
CA GLN A 151 0.87 -36.40 12.88
C GLN A 151 -0.01 -35.32 13.54
N LEU A 152 0.52 -34.10 13.71
CA LEU A 152 -0.19 -32.96 14.30
C LEU A 152 -1.27 -32.36 13.38
N LEU A 153 -1.15 -32.55 12.05
CA LEU A 153 -2.14 -32.18 11.04
C LEU A 153 -3.20 -33.27 10.77
N ASN A 154 -3.25 -34.30 11.62
CA ASN A 154 -4.21 -35.41 11.55
C ASN A 154 -4.04 -36.39 10.38
N ASP A 155 -2.89 -36.41 9.71
CA ASP A 155 -2.55 -37.42 8.70
C ASP A 155 -1.66 -38.52 9.30
N SER A 156 -2.23 -39.37 10.17
CA SER A 156 -1.49 -40.42 10.89
C SER A 156 -0.86 -41.46 9.97
N GLU A 157 -1.55 -41.79 8.87
CA GLU A 157 -1.11 -42.85 7.98
C GLU A 157 0.16 -42.44 7.24
N THR A 158 0.18 -41.24 6.66
CA THR A 158 1.39 -40.72 6.01
C THR A 158 2.47 -40.43 7.04
N ALA A 159 2.10 -39.94 8.23
CA ALA A 159 3.05 -39.66 9.30
C ALA A 159 3.87 -40.90 9.69
N GLU A 160 3.23 -42.05 9.92
CA GLU A 160 3.92 -43.29 10.27
C GLU A 160 4.83 -43.77 9.13
N LYS A 161 4.38 -43.72 7.87
CA LYS A 161 5.22 -44.08 6.71
C LYS A 161 6.49 -43.22 6.63
N VAL A 162 6.35 -41.91 6.83
CA VAL A 162 7.49 -40.97 6.79
C VAL A 162 8.41 -41.16 8.00
N TYR A 163 7.86 -41.48 9.17
CA TYR A 163 8.64 -41.81 10.36
C TYR A 163 9.52 -43.05 10.13
N GLN A 164 8.95 -44.12 9.57
CA GLN A 164 9.71 -45.33 9.23
C GLN A 164 10.80 -45.05 8.18
N ALA A 165 10.50 -44.22 7.18
CA ALA A 165 11.50 -43.77 6.22
C ALA A 165 12.67 -43.01 6.89
N SER A 166 12.37 -42.18 7.89
CA SER A 166 13.41 -41.49 8.69
C SER A 166 14.32 -42.47 9.43
N LEU A 167 13.77 -43.51 10.07
CA LEU A 167 14.57 -44.51 10.78
C LEU A 167 15.44 -45.32 9.82
N LYS A 168 14.90 -45.68 8.66
CA LYS A 168 15.65 -46.40 7.62
C LYS A 168 16.86 -45.62 7.12
N GLU A 169 16.75 -44.30 6.98
CA GLU A 169 17.90 -43.45 6.61
C GLU A 169 18.98 -43.48 7.70
N ILE A 170 18.62 -43.45 8.98
CA ILE A 170 19.59 -43.59 10.09
C ILE A 170 20.26 -44.97 10.05
N GLU A 171 19.49 -46.04 9.85
CA GLU A 171 20.02 -47.39 9.77
C GLU A 171 21.00 -47.54 8.61
N THR A 172 20.66 -46.98 7.45
CA THR A 172 21.55 -46.95 6.28
C THR A 172 22.89 -46.27 6.62
N ILE A 173 22.86 -45.12 7.32
CA ILE A 173 24.07 -44.42 7.78
C ILE A 173 24.87 -45.28 8.78
N LEU A 174 24.21 -45.90 9.76
CA LEU A 174 24.85 -46.75 10.78
C LEU A 174 25.47 -48.03 10.19
N THR A 175 24.92 -48.56 9.10
CA THR A 175 25.49 -49.71 8.39
C THR A 175 26.68 -49.35 7.49
N GLY A 176 26.89 -48.06 7.21
CA GLY A 176 28.01 -47.57 6.42
C GLY A 176 29.33 -47.49 7.19
N GLU A 177 30.39 -47.17 6.46
CA GLU A 177 31.72 -46.89 7.01
C GLU A 177 31.76 -45.49 7.65
N ILE A 178 31.40 -45.41 8.94
CA ILE A 178 31.43 -44.18 9.74
C ILE A 178 32.31 -44.35 10.99
N GLY A 179 32.89 -43.24 11.46
CA GLY A 179 33.73 -43.24 12.67
C GLY A 179 32.94 -43.56 13.95
N GLY A 180 33.61 -44.10 14.99
CA GLY A 180 32.96 -44.51 16.24
C GLY A 180 32.20 -43.37 16.96
N VAL A 181 32.72 -42.13 16.90
CA VAL A 181 32.04 -40.94 17.46
C VAL A 181 30.75 -40.63 16.71
N GLU A 182 30.80 -40.66 15.37
CA GLU A 182 29.65 -40.39 14.51
C GLU A 182 28.58 -41.48 14.66
N ARG A 183 28.99 -42.75 14.75
CA ARG A 183 28.10 -43.88 15.04
C ARG A 183 27.29 -43.65 16.32
N LYS A 184 27.97 -43.30 17.42
CA LYS A 184 27.31 -42.99 18.70
C LYS A 184 26.32 -41.83 18.57
N GLN A 185 26.65 -40.78 17.80
CA GLN A 185 25.75 -39.65 17.57
C GLN A 185 24.44 -40.06 16.88
N TYR A 186 24.50 -40.95 15.87
CA TYR A 186 23.31 -41.43 15.17
C TYR A 186 22.49 -42.44 16.01
N GLU A 187 23.14 -43.28 16.81
CA GLU A 187 22.46 -44.15 17.78
C GLU A 187 21.69 -43.34 18.82
N ASP A 188 22.32 -42.29 19.37
CA ASP A 188 21.67 -41.39 20.32
C ASP A 188 20.54 -40.59 19.65
N LEU A 189 20.71 -40.19 18.39
CA LEU A 189 19.66 -39.54 17.61
C LEU A 189 18.45 -40.47 17.40
N LYS A 190 18.68 -41.74 17.05
CA LYS A 190 17.62 -42.75 16.87
C LYS A 190 16.80 -42.90 18.14
N LYS A 191 17.46 -43.09 19.29
CA LYS A 191 16.79 -43.21 20.60
C LYS A 191 15.96 -41.97 20.95
N LYS A 192 16.49 -40.77 20.67
CA LYS A 192 15.76 -39.50 20.88
C LYS A 192 14.53 -39.38 19.98
N MET A 193 14.64 -39.78 18.72
CA MET A 193 13.51 -39.78 17.77
C MET A 193 12.42 -40.75 18.19
N GLU A 194 12.77 -41.99 18.55
CA GLU A 194 11.81 -43.00 19.04
C GLU A 194 11.08 -42.54 20.30
N LYS A 195 11.80 -41.92 21.25
CA LYS A 195 11.17 -41.33 22.44
C LYS A 195 10.20 -40.22 22.05
N SER A 196 10.64 -39.27 21.23
CA SER A 196 9.81 -38.12 20.85
C SER A 196 8.62 -38.49 19.96
N TRP A 197 8.72 -39.58 19.18
CA TRP A 197 7.61 -40.12 18.40
C TRP A 197 6.48 -40.66 19.29
N ARG A 198 6.85 -41.39 20.35
CA ARG A 198 5.89 -41.89 21.35
C ARG A 198 5.15 -40.73 22.01
N GLU A 199 5.87 -39.71 22.45
CA GLU A 199 5.30 -38.52 23.09
C GLU A 199 4.26 -37.83 22.21
N VAL A 200 4.59 -37.52 20.94
CA VAL A 200 3.65 -36.86 20.02
C VAL A 200 2.46 -37.77 19.66
N SER A 201 2.68 -39.08 19.58
CA SER A 201 1.60 -40.03 19.32
C SER A 201 0.63 -40.15 20.50
N GLU A 202 1.14 -40.07 21.73
CA GLU A 202 0.33 -40.05 22.95
C GLU A 202 -0.44 -38.74 23.10
N GLU A 203 0.19 -37.61 22.83
CA GLU A 203 -0.45 -36.28 22.85
C GLU A 203 -1.62 -36.23 21.87
N LYS A 204 -1.44 -36.74 20.64
CA LYS A 204 -2.53 -36.85 19.67
C LYS A 204 -3.67 -37.75 20.14
N ARG A 205 -3.36 -38.94 20.66
CA ARG A 205 -4.39 -39.86 21.21
C ARG A 205 -5.17 -39.21 22.35
N ALA A 206 -4.53 -38.35 23.15
CA ALA A 206 -5.22 -37.56 24.18
C ALA A 206 -6.12 -36.48 23.56
N GLN A 207 -5.64 -35.76 22.54
CA GLN A 207 -6.40 -34.74 21.81
C GLN A 207 -7.65 -35.32 21.12
N GLU A 208 -7.52 -36.49 20.49
CA GLU A 208 -8.63 -37.19 19.83
C GLU A 208 -9.71 -37.62 20.85
N LYS A 209 -9.29 -38.16 22.00
CA LYS A 209 -10.22 -38.51 23.10
C LYS A 209 -10.94 -37.28 23.66
N LEU A 210 -10.26 -36.15 23.81
CA LEU A 210 -10.86 -34.89 24.24
C LEU A 210 -11.88 -34.38 23.22
N ASN A 211 -11.56 -34.44 21.92
CA ASN A 211 -12.46 -34.03 20.84
C ASN A 211 -13.69 -34.94 20.73
N GLU A 212 -13.55 -36.25 20.95
CA GLU A 212 -14.67 -37.18 21.01
C GLU A 212 -15.57 -36.93 22.22
N ASN A 213 -15.01 -36.65 23.39
CA ASN A 213 -15.76 -36.29 24.60
C ASN A 213 -16.47 -34.93 24.45
N GLY A 214 -15.84 -33.96 23.78
CA GLY A 214 -16.45 -32.68 23.43
C GLY A 214 -17.64 -32.84 22.48
N LYS A 215 -17.54 -33.71 21.47
CA LYS A 215 -18.64 -34.05 20.55
C LYS A 215 -19.78 -34.78 21.27
N LYS A 216 -19.47 -35.71 22.18
CA LYS A 216 -20.47 -36.42 23.01
C LYS A 216 -21.23 -35.47 23.94
N SER A 217 -20.55 -34.54 24.61
CA SER A 217 -21.22 -33.56 25.49
C SER A 217 -22.11 -32.55 24.74
N LEU A 218 -21.74 -32.16 23.51
CA LEU A 218 -22.58 -31.34 22.63
C LEU A 218 -23.81 -32.10 22.11
N GLN A 219 -23.67 -33.40 21.89
CA GLN A 219 -24.76 -34.28 21.46
C GLN A 219 -25.73 -34.56 22.63
N GLU A 220 -25.21 -34.78 23.84
CA GLU A 220 -25.97 -34.93 25.09
C GLU A 220 -26.77 -33.65 25.43
N ARG A 221 -26.15 -32.46 25.33
CA ARG A 221 -26.84 -31.16 25.49
C ARG A 221 -27.91 -30.90 24.44
N ARG A 222 -27.80 -31.49 23.23
CA ARG A 222 -28.84 -31.43 22.19
C ARG A 222 -29.98 -32.42 22.44
N SER A 223 -29.73 -33.54 23.12
CA SER A 223 -30.78 -34.49 23.56
C SER A 223 -31.50 -34.04 24.83
N GLU A 224 -30.83 -33.36 25.78
CA GLU A 224 -31.48 -32.79 26.97
C GLU A 224 -32.46 -31.66 26.63
N LYS A 225 -32.16 -30.84 25.61
CA LYS A 225 -33.09 -29.82 25.08
C LYS A 225 -34.32 -30.38 24.35
N LYS A 226 -34.39 -31.70 24.08
CA LYS A 226 -35.58 -32.37 23.54
C LYS A 226 -36.43 -33.08 24.62
N GLY A 227 -36.01 -33.05 25.89
CA GLY A 227 -36.66 -33.78 26.99
C GLY A 227 -37.55 -32.97 27.93
N VAL A 228 -37.54 -31.63 27.89
CA VAL A 228 -38.36 -30.81 28.81
C VAL A 228 -39.65 -30.36 28.10
N SER A 229 -40.65 -31.22 28.16
CA SER A 229 -42.03 -30.90 27.77
C SER A 229 -42.65 -29.90 28.75
N ARG A 230 -43.30 -28.89 28.17
CA ARG A 230 -44.17 -27.91 28.83
C ARG A 230 -45.12 -28.56 29.85
N LYS A 231 -45.06 -28.14 31.13
CA LYS A 231 -46.25 -27.78 31.94
C LYS A 231 -45.92 -27.32 33.38
N LYS A 232 -46.66 -26.28 33.79
CA LYS A 232 -46.88 -25.68 35.13
C LYS A 232 -45.75 -24.80 35.68
N CYS A 233 -45.99 -23.77 36.49
CA CYS A 233 -47.06 -22.79 36.70
C CYS A 233 -46.50 -21.88 37.82
N LEU A 234 -46.76 -20.56 37.74
CA LEU A 234 -46.92 -19.60 38.84
C LEU A 234 -46.04 -19.64 40.11
N GLN A 235 -45.59 -18.43 40.48
CA GLN A 235 -45.38 -17.93 41.85
C GLN A 235 -44.37 -18.64 42.76
N LYS A 236 -43.28 -17.94 43.07
CA LYS A 236 -43.02 -17.47 44.46
C LYS A 236 -41.93 -16.41 44.50
N ARG A 237 -42.23 -15.32 45.20
CA ARG A 237 -41.29 -14.35 45.75
C ARG A 237 -40.48 -14.99 46.89
N SER A 238 -39.25 -14.48 47.05
CA SER A 238 -38.55 -14.15 48.31
C SER A 238 -38.32 -15.24 49.37
N SER A 239 -37.05 -15.55 49.58
CA SER A 239 -36.24 -15.31 50.81
C SER A 239 -34.82 -15.84 50.46
N ASP A 240 -33.72 -15.14 50.73
CA ASP A 240 -33.25 -14.85 52.08
C ASP A 240 -32.52 -13.50 52.16
N ILE A 241 -32.83 -12.82 53.26
CA ILE A 241 -32.14 -11.67 53.84
C ILE A 241 -31.02 -12.23 54.72
N GLN A 242 -29.87 -11.56 54.74
CA GLN A 242 -29.04 -11.21 55.91
C GLN A 242 -27.65 -10.79 55.40
N ASP A 243 -27.02 -9.71 55.83
CA ASP A 243 -27.37 -8.62 56.74
C ASP A 243 -26.24 -7.58 56.61
N VAL A 244 -26.56 -6.28 56.79
CA VAL A 244 -25.86 -5.31 57.67
C VAL A 244 -24.34 -5.09 57.47
N SER A 245 -23.76 -3.89 57.35
CA SER A 245 -24.23 -2.50 57.47
C SER A 245 -23.02 -1.54 57.38
N LEU A 246 -23.35 -0.27 57.07
CA LEU A 246 -22.81 0.97 57.65
C LEU A 246 -21.35 1.39 57.41
N GLU A 247 -21.24 2.48 56.66
CA GLU A 247 -20.59 3.76 57.00
C GLU A 247 -19.53 3.75 58.11
N THR A 248 -18.36 4.33 57.79
CA THR A 248 -17.79 5.42 58.63
C THR A 248 -16.86 6.31 57.82
N ASN A 249 -17.06 7.61 57.99
CA ASN A 249 -16.13 8.71 57.74
C ASN A 249 -14.71 8.42 58.27
N LEU A 250 -13.69 9.01 57.65
CA LEU A 250 -12.67 9.75 58.41
C LEU A 250 -11.82 10.65 57.49
N GLN A 251 -11.88 11.94 57.81
CA GLN A 251 -10.95 12.98 57.42
C GLN A 251 -9.60 12.83 58.17
N ASP A 252 -8.63 13.59 57.64
CA ASP A 252 -7.51 14.23 58.31
C ASP A 252 -6.09 13.61 58.23
N ARG A 253 -5.27 14.33 57.44
CA ARG A 253 -3.99 15.00 57.76
C ARG A 253 -2.74 14.19 58.10
N ILE A 254 -1.68 14.50 57.35
CA ILE A 254 -0.30 14.92 57.73
C ILE A 254 0.40 15.27 56.39
N SER A 255 0.61 16.51 55.95
CA SER A 255 1.54 17.58 56.39
C SER A 255 3.03 17.29 56.15
N GLU A 256 3.65 18.06 55.22
CA GLU A 256 4.82 18.96 55.41
C GLU A 256 5.83 19.01 54.24
N ASN A 257 6.07 20.24 53.78
CA ASN A 257 7.34 20.86 53.32
C ASN A 257 8.02 20.29 52.04
N ASN A 258 8.56 21.08 51.10
CA ASN A 258 9.08 22.45 51.11
C ASN A 258 9.31 22.96 49.66
N ASP A 259 9.12 24.28 49.51
CA ASP A 259 9.95 25.29 48.81
C ASP A 259 10.10 25.48 47.27
N ASN A 260 9.81 26.75 46.91
CA ASN A 260 10.46 27.68 45.96
C ASN A 260 9.99 27.76 44.48
N VAL A 261 9.21 28.81 44.12
CA VAL A 261 9.62 30.17 43.62
C VAL A 261 9.97 30.10 42.11
N SER A 262 9.41 30.85 41.16
CA SER A 262 9.12 32.30 41.00
C SER A 262 8.17 32.51 39.79
N GLN A 263 7.15 33.39 39.85
CA GLN A 263 7.07 34.77 39.29
C GLN A 263 7.33 34.86 37.76
N GLU A 264 6.54 35.51 36.89
CA GLU A 264 5.80 36.79 36.96
C GLU A 264 4.60 36.83 35.97
N GLU A 265 3.54 37.58 36.31
CA GLU A 265 2.58 38.21 35.37
C GLU A 265 3.15 39.53 34.80
N PRO A 266 2.50 40.16 33.80
CA PRO A 266 1.71 41.33 34.20
C PRO A 266 0.33 41.46 33.52
N LEU A 267 -0.65 41.76 34.37
CA LEU A 267 -1.93 42.44 34.08
C LEU A 267 -1.70 43.89 33.61
N ILE A 268 -2.52 44.44 32.70
CA ILE A 268 -3.18 45.76 32.85
C ILE A 268 -4.55 45.76 32.14
N GLN A 269 -5.51 46.31 32.88
CA GLN A 269 -6.96 46.42 32.69
C GLN A 269 -7.47 47.38 31.59
N GLU A 270 -8.71 47.07 31.19
CA GLU A 270 -9.86 47.91 30.82
C GLU A 270 -9.70 49.42 30.62
N ARG A 271 -10.36 49.90 29.56
CA ARG A 271 -11.07 51.19 29.59
C ARG A 271 -12.29 51.20 28.66
N ILE A 272 -13.45 51.48 29.25
CA ILE A 272 -14.73 51.82 28.60
C ILE A 272 -14.79 53.34 28.37
N SER A 273 -15.31 53.77 27.21
CA SER A 273 -16.09 55.01 26.91
C SER A 273 -16.00 55.25 25.40
N GLU A 274 -17.04 55.13 24.57
CA GLU A 274 -18.31 55.87 24.40
C GLU A 274 -18.33 56.64 23.07
N ASN A 275 -19.48 56.51 22.39
CA ASN A 275 -20.08 57.37 21.38
C ASN A 275 -19.55 57.41 19.93
N GLY A 276 -20.43 56.94 19.03
CA GLY A 276 -20.93 57.83 17.97
C GLY A 276 -21.11 57.21 16.58
N SER A 277 -22.37 56.92 16.24
CA SER A 277 -23.05 57.29 14.98
C SER A 277 -23.69 56.15 14.17
N ARG A 278 -25.01 56.14 14.27
CA ARG A 278 -25.99 55.49 13.38
C ARG A 278 -25.73 55.78 11.90
N LYS A 279 -25.74 54.74 11.07
CA LYS A 279 -26.36 54.79 9.72
C LYS A 279 -27.15 53.50 9.45
N LYS A 280 -28.48 53.65 9.51
CA LYS A 280 -29.45 52.69 8.96
C LYS A 280 -29.30 52.67 7.42
N ARG A 281 -29.11 51.49 6.83
CA ARG A 281 -29.51 51.22 5.44
C ARG A 281 -30.36 49.95 5.43
N SER A 282 -31.60 50.11 5.02
CA SER A 282 -32.58 49.05 4.82
C SER A 282 -32.32 48.32 3.51
N SER A 283 -32.10 47.02 3.57
CA SER A 283 -32.32 46.10 2.45
C SER A 283 -33.35 45.07 2.88
N LYS A 284 -34.51 45.08 2.20
CA LYS A 284 -35.56 44.08 2.37
C LYS A 284 -35.00 42.71 1.94
N GLU A 285 -34.64 41.86 2.88
CA GLU A 285 -34.51 40.43 2.63
C GLU A 285 -35.90 39.81 2.54
N ARG A 286 -36.16 39.12 1.43
CA ARG A 286 -37.35 38.27 1.27
C ARG A 286 -37.12 37.02 2.13
N THR A 287 -37.98 36.79 3.11
CA THR A 287 -38.10 35.49 3.80
C THR A 287 -38.52 34.43 2.78
N PRO A 288 -37.84 33.28 2.66
CA PRO A 288 -38.32 32.18 1.84
C PRO A 288 -39.52 31.51 2.52
N ASP A 289 -40.50 31.14 1.70
CA ASP A 289 -41.78 30.51 2.08
C ASP A 289 -41.54 29.11 2.69
N MET A 290 -41.92 28.92 3.96
CA MET A 290 -41.66 27.72 4.78
C MET A 290 -42.39 26.44 4.31
N LYS A 291 -43.13 26.47 3.19
CA LYS A 291 -44.07 25.40 2.81
C LYS A 291 -43.50 24.27 1.95
N ASN A 292 -42.26 24.36 1.46
CA ASN A 292 -41.70 23.41 0.48
C ASN A 292 -40.40 22.70 0.92
N LEU A 293 -40.15 22.56 2.22
CA LEU A 293 -39.00 21.80 2.72
C LEU A 293 -39.23 20.27 2.52
N PRO A 294 -38.28 19.54 1.89
CA PRO A 294 -38.41 18.09 1.68
C PRO A 294 -38.53 17.34 3.01
N ARG A 295 -39.57 16.50 3.15
CA ARG A 295 -39.72 15.56 4.27
C ARG A 295 -39.22 14.18 3.83
N ASP A 296 -37.98 13.85 4.16
CA ASP A 296 -37.45 12.52 3.88
C ASP A 296 -37.75 11.57 5.06
N LYS A 297 -38.61 10.57 4.83
CA LYS A 297 -39.00 9.54 5.80
C LYS A 297 -38.32 8.19 5.54
N SER A 298 -37.45 8.09 4.54
CA SER A 298 -37.00 6.80 3.99
C SER A 298 -36.10 5.99 4.94
N LEU A 299 -35.35 6.62 5.85
CA LEU A 299 -34.39 5.93 6.72
C LEU A 299 -34.97 5.42 8.06
N LEU A 300 -36.16 5.88 8.46
CA LEU A 300 -36.83 5.47 9.72
C LEU A 300 -37.25 3.99 9.75
N GLN A 301 -37.08 3.25 8.64
CA GLN A 301 -37.49 1.84 8.50
C GLN A 301 -36.33 0.84 8.40
N GLU A 302 -35.07 1.25 8.27
CA GLU A 302 -33.93 0.32 8.30
C GLU A 302 -33.58 -0.06 9.75
N ARG A 303 -34.32 -1.04 10.28
CA ARG A 303 -33.88 -1.83 11.44
C ARG A 303 -32.79 -2.78 10.97
N VAL A 304 -31.62 -2.71 11.61
CA VAL A 304 -30.54 -3.69 11.42
C VAL A 304 -31.10 -5.05 11.84
N SER A 305 -31.32 -5.95 10.88
CA SER A 305 -31.65 -7.33 11.19
C SER A 305 -30.38 -8.03 11.69
N GLU A 306 -30.42 -8.52 12.93
CA GLU A 306 -29.39 -9.38 13.51
C GLU A 306 -29.37 -10.72 12.76
N SER A 307 -28.62 -10.82 11.68
CA SER A 307 -28.21 -12.12 11.14
C SER A 307 -26.85 -12.47 11.73
N ASP A 308 -26.82 -13.51 12.56
CA ASP A 308 -25.60 -14.14 13.08
C ASP A 308 -24.81 -14.80 11.94
N ASP A 309 -24.01 -14.02 11.22
CA ASP A 309 -22.99 -14.55 10.32
C ASP A 309 -21.68 -14.74 11.11
N SER A 310 -21.54 -15.91 11.74
CA SER A 310 -20.35 -16.33 12.50
C SER A 310 -19.23 -16.87 11.60
N SER A 311 -19.27 -16.61 10.30
CA SER A 311 -18.29 -17.16 9.36
C SER A 311 -16.95 -16.40 9.44
N SER A 312 -15.85 -17.15 9.52
CA SER A 312 -14.47 -16.66 9.50
C SER A 312 -13.98 -16.33 8.09
N THR A 313 -14.89 -16.14 7.12
CA THR A 313 -14.54 -15.84 5.73
C THR A 313 -14.02 -14.41 5.63
N PRO A 314 -13.00 -14.15 4.79
CA PRO A 314 -12.51 -12.79 4.54
C PRO A 314 -13.65 -11.85 4.18
N PHE A 315 -13.60 -10.62 4.68
CA PHE A 315 -14.54 -9.57 4.27
C PHE A 315 -14.28 -9.25 2.79
N GLU A 316 -15.14 -9.75 1.91
CA GLU A 316 -14.97 -9.58 0.47
C GLU A 316 -15.54 -8.22 0.04
N LEU A 317 -14.64 -7.27 -0.21
CA LEU A 317 -14.96 -5.94 -0.70
C LEU A 317 -15.06 -5.97 -2.21
N SER A 318 -16.28 -6.14 -2.70
CA SER A 318 -16.61 -6.13 -4.12
C SER A 318 -17.48 -4.93 -4.48
N LEU A 319 -17.47 -4.56 -5.76
CA LEU A 319 -18.35 -3.52 -6.26
C LEU A 319 -19.81 -3.99 -6.16
N PRO A 320 -20.74 -3.18 -5.61
CA PRO A 320 -22.16 -3.52 -5.56
C PRO A 320 -22.77 -3.72 -6.96
N SER A 321 -22.26 -2.97 -7.94
CA SER A 321 -22.63 -3.10 -9.35
C SER A 321 -21.58 -2.46 -10.23
N THR A 322 -21.11 -3.17 -11.26
CA THR A 322 -20.00 -2.73 -12.12
C THR A 322 -20.44 -1.82 -13.26
N ASN A 323 -19.63 -0.81 -13.58
CA ASN A 323 -19.76 0.00 -14.79
C ASN A 323 -19.32 -0.81 -16.03
N PRO A 324 -20.14 -0.90 -17.09
CA PRO A 324 -19.83 -1.72 -18.26
C PRO A 324 -18.64 -1.22 -19.10
N VAL A 325 -18.29 0.07 -19.00
CA VAL A 325 -17.17 0.70 -19.71
C VAL A 325 -15.91 0.77 -18.84
N ILE A 326 -16.09 0.89 -17.51
CA ILE A 326 -15.01 1.03 -16.54
C ILE A 326 -15.12 -0.13 -15.52
N PRO A 327 -14.55 -1.32 -15.81
CA PRO A 327 -14.80 -2.54 -15.02
C PRO A 327 -14.35 -2.46 -13.56
N VAL A 328 -13.43 -1.54 -13.24
CA VAL A 328 -12.91 -1.30 -11.90
C VAL A 328 -13.79 -0.36 -11.07
N ALA A 329 -14.87 0.17 -11.63
CA ALA A 329 -15.71 1.19 -10.99
C ALA A 329 -17.18 0.78 -10.91
N SER A 330 -17.90 1.39 -9.97
CA SER A 330 -19.34 1.26 -9.85
C SER A 330 -20.05 1.91 -11.04
N LYS A 331 -21.20 1.35 -11.45
CA LYS A 331 -22.08 2.00 -12.44
C LYS A 331 -22.55 3.40 -12.02
N SER A 332 -22.39 3.75 -10.74
CA SER A 332 -22.75 5.06 -10.18
C SER A 332 -21.77 6.18 -10.53
N VAL A 333 -20.65 5.88 -11.19
CA VAL A 333 -19.68 6.89 -11.64
C VAL A 333 -19.31 6.75 -13.12
N THR A 334 -18.87 7.86 -13.71
CA THR A 334 -18.29 7.93 -15.05
C THR A 334 -17.07 8.83 -15.05
N LEU A 335 -16.22 8.69 -16.07
CA LEU A 335 -15.18 9.68 -16.34
C LEU A 335 -15.80 10.90 -17.04
N SER A 336 -15.40 12.09 -16.63
CA SER A 336 -15.85 13.41 -17.07
C SER A 336 -14.64 14.33 -17.31
N HIS A 337 -14.85 15.51 -17.87
CA HIS A 337 -13.82 16.55 -17.97
C HIS A 337 -14.43 17.92 -17.67
N ASN A 338 -13.61 18.74 -17.05
CA ASN A 338 -13.92 20.10 -16.68
C ASN A 338 -12.72 21.01 -17.02
N GLU A 339 -12.97 22.20 -17.56
CA GLU A 339 -11.93 23.18 -17.90
C GLU A 339 -11.03 23.57 -16.70
N HIS A 340 -11.55 23.48 -15.47
CA HIS A 340 -10.80 23.81 -14.26
C HIS A 340 -9.97 22.66 -13.69
N PHE A 341 -10.52 21.44 -13.71
CA PHE A 341 -9.89 20.27 -13.08
C PHE A 341 -9.26 19.29 -14.07
N GLY A 342 -9.43 19.52 -15.37
CA GLY A 342 -9.13 18.53 -16.40
C GLY A 342 -10.08 17.34 -16.28
N ARG A 343 -9.55 16.13 -16.43
CA ARG A 343 -10.33 14.88 -16.27
C ARG A 343 -10.75 14.70 -14.81
N SER A 344 -11.94 14.16 -14.61
CA SER A 344 -12.52 13.93 -13.29
C SER A 344 -13.40 12.68 -13.27
N VAL A 345 -13.70 12.15 -12.09
CA VAL A 345 -14.70 11.09 -11.91
C VAL A 345 -15.98 11.69 -11.33
N THR A 346 -17.10 11.56 -12.03
CA THR A 346 -18.39 12.18 -11.67
C THR A 346 -19.45 11.13 -11.33
N ALA A 347 -20.24 11.41 -10.29
CA ALA A 347 -21.38 10.60 -9.92
C ALA A 347 -22.55 10.77 -10.92
N VAL A 348 -23.04 9.67 -11.48
CA VAL A 348 -24.21 9.68 -12.40
C VAL A 348 -25.54 9.44 -11.66
N GLN A 349 -25.46 9.12 -10.37
CA GLN A 349 -26.57 8.99 -9.43
C GLN A 349 -26.08 9.41 -8.03
N ASP A 350 -26.99 9.57 -7.08
CA ASP A 350 -26.61 9.81 -5.70
C ASP A 350 -25.86 8.59 -5.12
N ILE A 351 -24.80 8.85 -4.36
CA ILE A 351 -23.96 7.85 -3.69
C ILE A 351 -24.01 8.15 -2.18
N SER A 352 -24.42 7.15 -1.40
CA SER A 352 -24.51 7.26 0.05
C SER A 352 -23.13 7.09 0.71
N PRO A 353 -22.88 7.66 1.90
CA PRO A 353 -21.67 7.36 2.68
C PRO A 353 -21.50 5.86 2.95
N GLY A 354 -20.25 5.38 2.84
CA GLY A 354 -19.84 3.99 3.06
C GLY A 354 -19.97 3.07 1.84
N GLU A 355 -20.45 3.56 0.70
CA GLU A 355 -20.53 2.77 -0.54
C GLU A 355 -19.15 2.57 -1.17
N ILE A 356 -18.91 1.38 -1.72
CA ILE A 356 -17.69 1.05 -2.48
C ILE A 356 -17.89 1.51 -3.92
N ILE A 357 -16.98 2.37 -4.40
CA ILE A 357 -17.10 3.04 -5.70
C ILE A 357 -16.07 2.53 -6.70
N ILE A 358 -14.84 2.24 -6.25
CA ILE A 358 -13.74 1.77 -7.11
C ILE A 358 -13.06 0.59 -6.42
N VAL A 359 -12.76 -0.46 -7.18
CA VAL A 359 -11.91 -1.60 -6.78
C VAL A 359 -10.92 -1.83 -7.92
N GLU A 360 -9.69 -1.37 -7.76
CA GLU A 360 -8.68 -1.34 -8.83
C GLU A 360 -7.40 -2.05 -8.41
N GLN A 361 -6.94 -2.99 -9.24
CA GLN A 361 -5.59 -3.55 -9.15
C GLN A 361 -4.60 -2.66 -9.88
N PRO A 362 -3.34 -2.58 -9.44
CA PRO A 362 -2.36 -1.74 -10.10
C PRO A 362 -1.97 -2.32 -11.45
N THR A 363 -1.75 -1.44 -12.43
CA THR A 363 -1.10 -1.81 -13.69
C THR A 363 0.30 -2.35 -13.42
N VAL A 364 1.03 -1.65 -12.53
CA VAL A 364 2.35 -2.04 -12.04
C VAL A 364 2.49 -1.76 -10.56
N SER A 365 3.20 -2.60 -9.84
CA SER A 365 3.53 -2.40 -8.42
C SER A 365 4.97 -2.76 -8.12
N VAL A 366 5.60 -2.04 -7.20
CA VAL A 366 6.97 -2.30 -6.73
C VAL A 366 7.04 -2.28 -5.21
N LEU A 367 7.90 -3.13 -4.67
CA LEU A 367 8.27 -3.10 -3.27
C LEU A 367 9.32 -2.01 -3.03
N ARG A 368 9.32 -1.39 -1.84
CA ARG A 368 10.35 -0.40 -1.49
C ARG A 368 11.76 -1.01 -1.49
N PRO A 369 12.70 -0.49 -2.29
CA PRO A 369 14.00 -1.12 -2.48
C PRO A 369 14.92 -1.05 -1.25
N GLU A 370 14.78 -0.05 -0.39
CA GLU A 370 15.70 0.25 0.73
C GLU A 370 15.31 -0.40 2.08
N THR A 371 14.30 -1.27 2.08
CA THR A 371 13.65 -1.75 3.32
C THR A 371 13.88 -3.24 3.56
N LEU A 372 13.65 -3.69 4.80
CA LEU A 372 13.60 -5.12 5.14
C LEU A 372 12.44 -5.86 4.45
N PHE A 373 11.54 -5.16 3.74
CA PHE A 373 10.45 -5.81 3.02
C PHE A 373 10.93 -6.80 1.98
N ARG A 374 12.13 -6.63 1.40
CA ARG A 374 12.72 -7.63 0.48
C ARG A 374 12.85 -9.03 1.10
N LEU A 375 12.91 -9.12 2.43
CA LEU A 375 13.02 -10.37 3.19
C LEU A 375 11.66 -10.91 3.65
N THR A 376 10.61 -10.08 3.62
CA THR A 376 9.30 -10.42 4.19
C THR A 376 8.17 -10.46 3.17
N HIS A 377 8.35 -9.87 1.99
CA HIS A 377 7.32 -9.76 0.96
C HIS A 377 7.83 -10.27 -0.39
N CYS A 378 6.89 -10.79 -1.18
CA CYS A 378 7.12 -11.25 -2.53
C CYS A 378 7.41 -10.07 -3.45
N HIS A 379 8.47 -10.16 -4.24
CA HIS A 379 8.85 -9.12 -5.20
C HIS A 379 7.85 -8.95 -6.37
N ALA A 380 6.99 -9.95 -6.59
CA ALA A 380 6.04 -9.97 -7.70
C ALA A 380 4.62 -9.52 -7.32
N CYS A 381 4.08 -9.99 -6.19
CA CYS A 381 2.72 -9.67 -5.76
C CYS A 381 2.66 -8.80 -4.51
N LEU A 382 3.81 -8.46 -3.91
CA LEU A 382 3.94 -7.72 -2.65
C LEU A 382 3.25 -8.42 -1.46
N SER A 383 2.72 -9.64 -1.61
CA SER A 383 2.17 -10.40 -0.50
C SER A 383 3.27 -10.81 0.46
N ARG A 384 2.96 -10.76 1.76
CA ARG A 384 3.85 -11.21 2.81
C ARG A 384 4.14 -12.71 2.67
N CYS A 385 5.43 -13.08 2.66
CA CYS A 385 5.91 -14.43 2.39
C CYS A 385 7.07 -14.83 3.32
N VAL A 386 7.01 -14.42 4.59
CA VAL A 386 8.08 -14.69 5.57
C VAL A 386 8.32 -16.20 5.74
N ASN A 387 7.24 -16.98 5.81
CA ASN A 387 7.27 -18.42 6.11
C ASN A 387 7.58 -19.31 4.90
N SER A 388 7.23 -18.87 3.69
CA SER A 388 7.49 -19.58 2.44
C SER A 388 8.03 -18.62 1.41
N CYS A 389 9.31 -18.76 1.05
CA CYS A 389 9.87 -17.98 -0.04
C CYS A 389 10.91 -18.71 -0.86
N ILE A 390 11.03 -18.30 -2.12
CA ILE A 390 11.96 -18.81 -3.12
C ILE A 390 12.79 -17.63 -3.63
N PRO A 391 14.13 -17.68 -3.57
CA PRO A 391 14.96 -16.57 -4.05
C PRO A 391 15.09 -16.56 -5.57
N CYS A 392 15.36 -15.37 -6.12
CA CYS A 392 15.91 -15.23 -7.46
C CYS A 392 17.29 -15.90 -7.55
N ASP A 393 17.68 -16.37 -8.73
CA ASP A 393 18.97 -17.03 -8.92
C ASP A 393 20.12 -16.04 -9.15
N THR A 394 19.83 -14.74 -9.33
CA THR A 394 20.85 -13.73 -9.66
C THR A 394 20.88 -12.55 -8.69
N CYS A 395 19.73 -11.99 -8.30
CA CYS A 395 19.67 -10.91 -7.30
C CYS A 395 19.10 -11.41 -5.96
N ASP A 396 18.97 -10.51 -4.98
CA ASP A 396 18.52 -10.78 -3.61
C ASP A 396 17.00 -10.73 -3.40
N VAL A 397 16.19 -10.68 -4.45
CA VAL A 397 14.72 -10.64 -4.27
C VAL A 397 14.16 -12.03 -3.96
N LEU A 398 13.07 -12.06 -3.20
CA LEU A 398 12.34 -13.25 -2.79
C LEU A 398 10.94 -13.28 -3.43
N TYR A 399 10.41 -14.48 -3.64
CA TYR A 399 9.06 -14.76 -4.16
C TYR A 399 8.31 -15.66 -3.21
N CYS A 400 6.98 -15.55 -3.12
CA CYS A 400 6.16 -16.44 -2.28
C CYS A 400 6.13 -17.88 -2.82
N ASP A 401 6.23 -18.05 -4.14
CA ASP A 401 6.14 -19.33 -4.82
C ASP A 401 6.84 -19.30 -6.20
N ALA A 402 6.84 -20.46 -6.86
CA ALA A 402 7.46 -20.64 -8.17
C ALA A 402 6.69 -19.91 -9.28
N GLU A 403 5.37 -19.75 -9.15
CA GLU A 403 4.54 -19.07 -10.14
C GLU A 403 4.88 -17.58 -10.18
N CYS A 404 4.96 -16.92 -9.04
CA CYS A 404 5.39 -15.53 -8.90
C CYS A 404 6.82 -15.32 -9.43
N LYS A 405 7.75 -16.23 -9.15
CA LYS A 405 9.12 -16.18 -9.70
C LYS A 405 9.12 -16.27 -11.23
N VAL A 406 8.33 -17.17 -11.82
CA VAL A 406 8.26 -17.35 -13.27
C VAL A 406 7.53 -16.18 -13.94
N ARG A 407 6.40 -15.75 -13.39
CA ARG A 407 5.57 -14.65 -13.90
C ARG A 407 6.35 -13.34 -13.91
N SER A 408 7.03 -12.99 -12.82
CA SER A 408 7.88 -11.79 -12.76
C SER A 408 9.00 -11.85 -13.79
N SER A 409 9.70 -13.00 -13.88
CA SER A 409 10.81 -13.21 -14.82
C SER A 409 10.38 -13.04 -16.28
N LYS A 410 9.22 -13.59 -16.66
CA LYS A 410 8.64 -13.45 -18.00
C LYS A 410 8.19 -12.03 -18.32
N SER A 411 7.76 -11.27 -17.32
CA SER A 411 7.14 -9.97 -17.51
C SER A 411 8.13 -8.80 -17.50
N TYR A 412 9.04 -8.75 -16.54
CA TYR A 412 9.97 -7.61 -16.36
C TYR A 412 11.28 -8.01 -15.67
N HIS A 413 11.22 -8.95 -14.73
CA HIS A 413 12.34 -9.20 -13.82
C HIS A 413 13.55 -9.78 -14.53
N ARG A 414 13.42 -10.52 -15.64
CA ARG A 414 14.60 -11.05 -16.33
C ARG A 414 15.54 -9.92 -16.78
N THR A 415 15.00 -8.83 -17.33
CA THR A 415 15.75 -7.64 -17.72
C THR A 415 16.03 -6.70 -16.54
N GLU A 416 15.09 -6.52 -15.62
CA GLU A 416 15.29 -5.65 -14.43
C GLU A 416 16.30 -6.25 -13.42
N CYS A 417 16.41 -7.58 -13.33
CA CYS A 417 17.10 -8.29 -12.24
C CYS A 417 18.52 -7.81 -12.00
N TRP A 418 19.28 -7.57 -13.07
CA TRP A 418 20.67 -7.22 -12.95
C TRP A 418 20.82 -5.73 -12.58
N THR A 419 20.04 -4.87 -13.25
CA THR A 419 19.89 -3.44 -12.95
C THR A 419 19.56 -3.18 -11.47
N LEU A 420 18.70 -3.99 -10.85
CA LEU A 420 18.39 -3.88 -9.42
C LEU A 420 19.60 -3.96 -8.50
N ASN A 421 20.61 -4.77 -8.85
CA ASN A 421 21.79 -4.91 -8.00
C ASN A 421 22.53 -3.58 -7.88
N VAL A 422 22.65 -2.82 -8.97
CA VAL A 422 23.33 -1.53 -9.01
C VAL A 422 22.44 -0.44 -8.42
N VAL A 423 21.19 -0.36 -8.88
CA VAL A 423 20.26 0.71 -8.51
C VAL A 423 19.98 0.74 -7.01
N LYS A 424 19.89 -0.42 -6.34
CA LYS A 424 19.70 -0.50 -4.88
C LYS A 424 20.88 0.04 -4.07
N GLN A 425 22.07 0.19 -4.67
CA GLN A 425 23.23 0.81 -3.99
C GLN A 425 23.29 2.32 -4.19
N MET A 426 22.33 2.90 -4.92
CA MET A 426 22.33 4.31 -5.29
C MET A 426 21.14 5.01 -4.65
N GLU A 427 21.41 5.96 -3.75
CA GLU A 427 20.37 6.70 -3.00
C GLU A 427 19.47 7.58 -3.89
N MET A 428 19.75 7.69 -5.20
CA MET A 428 18.99 8.53 -6.12
C MET A 428 17.75 7.84 -6.71
N PHE A 429 17.62 6.51 -6.62
CA PHE A 429 16.49 5.77 -7.20
C PHE A 429 15.54 5.29 -6.11
N GLY A 430 14.26 5.66 -6.20
CA GLY A 430 13.22 5.24 -5.27
C GLY A 430 12.04 4.60 -5.98
N ILE A 431 10.87 4.64 -5.34
CA ILE A 431 9.62 4.03 -5.83
C ILE A 431 9.24 4.55 -7.22
N VAL A 432 9.40 5.85 -7.48
CA VAL A 432 9.02 6.49 -8.74
C VAL A 432 9.80 5.87 -9.90
N GLU A 433 11.12 5.79 -9.77
CA GLU A 433 11.97 5.26 -10.83
C GLU A 433 11.74 3.76 -11.05
N MET A 434 11.53 3.01 -9.96
CA MET A 434 11.28 1.58 -10.05
C MET A 434 9.92 1.27 -10.69
N LEU A 435 8.87 2.04 -10.39
CA LEU A 435 7.56 1.90 -11.04
C LEU A 435 7.64 2.21 -12.53
N ALA A 436 8.29 3.32 -12.89
CA ALA A 436 8.43 3.71 -14.30
C ALA A 436 9.27 2.70 -15.08
N LEU A 437 10.39 2.23 -14.54
CA LEU A 437 11.22 1.19 -15.16
C LEU A 437 10.40 -0.08 -15.38
N ARG A 438 9.68 -0.54 -14.36
CA ARG A 438 8.84 -1.75 -14.45
C ARG A 438 7.73 -1.59 -15.48
N PHE A 439 7.02 -0.46 -15.48
CA PHE A 439 5.98 -0.15 -16.46
C PHE A 439 6.54 -0.20 -17.88
N VAL A 440 7.61 0.55 -18.15
CA VAL A 440 8.22 0.58 -19.49
C VAL A 440 8.69 -0.82 -19.89
N LEU A 441 9.32 -1.59 -19.00
CA LEU A 441 9.73 -2.97 -19.30
C LEU A 441 8.54 -3.89 -19.62
N GLN A 442 7.44 -3.84 -18.86
CA GLN A 442 6.28 -4.69 -19.12
C GLN A 442 5.64 -4.36 -20.46
N GLU A 443 5.41 -3.07 -20.72
CA GLU A 443 4.75 -2.59 -21.94
C GLU A 443 5.60 -2.77 -23.21
N THR A 444 6.93 -2.77 -23.07
CA THR A 444 7.86 -3.00 -24.18
C THR A 444 8.29 -4.46 -24.32
N LYS A 445 7.66 -5.40 -23.60
CA LYS A 445 8.04 -6.83 -23.58
C LYS A 445 9.53 -7.01 -23.25
N GLN A 446 9.94 -6.39 -22.15
CA GLN A 446 11.31 -6.35 -21.64
C GLN A 446 12.31 -5.63 -22.55
N GLY A 447 11.88 -4.54 -23.19
CA GLY A 447 12.70 -3.71 -24.07
C GLY A 447 12.71 -4.14 -25.55
N GLN A 448 11.98 -5.20 -25.91
CA GLN A 448 11.96 -5.74 -27.27
C GLN A 448 11.06 -4.96 -28.24
N ASP A 449 10.07 -4.22 -27.73
CA ASP A 449 9.03 -3.54 -28.52
C ASP A 449 8.87 -2.08 -28.07
N VAL A 450 9.99 -1.35 -27.98
CA VAL A 450 10.03 0.06 -27.57
C VAL A 450 9.14 0.92 -28.47
N GLY A 451 9.17 0.66 -29.78
CA GLY A 451 8.39 1.40 -30.77
C GLY A 451 6.88 1.30 -30.57
N ALA A 452 6.35 0.17 -30.07
CA ALA A 452 4.92 0.06 -29.80
C ALA A 452 4.47 0.98 -28.65
N LEU A 453 5.18 0.97 -27.52
CA LEU A 453 4.89 1.88 -26.42
C LEU A 453 5.10 3.34 -26.84
N TRP A 454 6.17 3.62 -27.59
CA TRP A 454 6.46 4.95 -28.12
C TRP A 454 5.27 5.51 -28.91
N ARG A 455 4.71 4.74 -29.84
CA ARG A 455 3.54 5.15 -30.64
C ARG A 455 2.30 5.37 -29.78
N LYS A 456 2.05 4.54 -28.76
CA LYS A 456 0.91 4.72 -27.85
C LYS A 456 1.01 6.04 -27.10
N THR A 457 2.17 6.32 -26.50
CA THR A 457 2.42 7.57 -25.75
C THR A 457 2.40 8.80 -26.68
N ALA A 458 3.02 8.72 -27.85
CA ALA A 458 3.08 9.83 -28.80
C ALA A 458 1.72 10.13 -29.47
N HIS A 459 0.93 9.10 -29.79
CA HIS A 459 -0.41 9.28 -30.34
C HIS A 459 -1.33 9.99 -29.36
N VAL A 460 -1.21 9.69 -28.06
CA VAL A 460 -1.92 10.42 -27.01
C VAL A 460 -1.56 11.91 -27.01
N ALA A 461 -0.26 12.25 -27.07
CA ALA A 461 0.18 13.65 -27.15
C ALA A 461 -0.33 14.35 -28.44
N ALA A 462 -0.42 13.63 -29.55
CA ALA A 462 -0.92 14.15 -30.83
C ALA A 462 -2.45 14.28 -30.90
N VAL A 463 -3.21 13.45 -30.16
CA VAL A 463 -4.67 13.55 -30.07
C VAL A 463 -5.07 14.71 -29.17
N ALA A 464 -4.37 14.92 -28.06
CA ALA A 464 -4.57 16.09 -27.20
C ALA A 464 -4.41 17.41 -27.97
N THR A 465 -3.46 17.47 -28.91
CA THR A 465 -3.23 18.65 -29.76
C THR A 465 -4.19 18.79 -30.94
N LYS A 466 -4.88 17.73 -31.38
CA LYS A 466 -5.82 17.75 -32.53
C LYS A 466 -7.27 18.02 -32.17
N ASN A 467 -7.71 17.68 -30.95
CA ASN A 467 -9.11 17.83 -30.54
C ASN A 467 -9.53 19.26 -30.15
N GLY A 468 -8.70 20.27 -30.42
CA GLY A 468 -9.04 21.66 -30.12
C GLY A 468 -9.16 21.95 -28.62
N GLU A 469 -8.69 21.04 -27.76
CA GLU A 469 -8.29 21.40 -26.40
C GLU A 469 -7.03 22.27 -26.54
N GLU A 470 -7.22 23.55 -26.86
CA GLU A 470 -6.34 24.57 -26.32
C GLU A 470 -6.40 24.40 -24.80
N ILE A 471 -5.50 23.60 -24.23
CA ILE A 471 -4.98 23.91 -22.90
C ILE A 471 -4.58 25.39 -23.04
N PRO A 472 -5.06 26.31 -22.17
CA PRO A 472 -4.66 27.69 -22.28
C PRO A 472 -3.13 27.72 -22.32
N HIS A 473 -2.58 28.04 -23.48
CA HIS A 473 -1.17 28.35 -23.65
C HIS A 473 -0.92 29.69 -22.96
N THR A 474 -1.05 29.76 -21.64
CA THR A 474 -0.53 30.89 -20.86
C THR A 474 0.94 30.66 -20.57
N ALA A 475 1.74 30.61 -21.63
CA ALA A 475 3.18 30.93 -21.63
C ALA A 475 3.76 30.78 -23.05
N THR A 476 3.16 31.38 -24.07
CA THR A 476 3.97 31.73 -25.25
C THR A 476 4.98 32.79 -24.79
N ALA A 477 6.24 32.38 -24.69
CA ALA A 477 7.37 33.26 -24.48
C ALA A 477 7.38 34.33 -25.58
N ASN A 478 6.94 35.55 -25.23
CA ASN A 478 7.19 36.70 -26.08
C ASN A 478 8.62 37.14 -25.80
N VAL A 479 9.49 36.91 -26.78
CA VAL A 479 10.87 37.38 -26.82
C VAL A 479 10.79 38.90 -26.94
N ASN A 480 10.87 39.60 -25.81
CA ASN A 480 11.38 40.96 -25.58
C ASN A 480 10.63 41.64 -24.41
N GLY A 481 11.32 41.83 -23.29
CA GLY A 481 10.98 42.85 -22.29
C GLY A 481 10.15 42.38 -21.09
N THR A 482 10.82 42.38 -19.92
CA THR A 482 10.30 42.35 -18.53
C THR A 482 9.55 41.09 -18.04
N PRO A 483 9.90 40.57 -16.83
CA PRO A 483 9.24 39.41 -16.24
C PRO A 483 7.83 39.80 -15.76
N HIS A 484 6.81 39.33 -16.48
CA HIS A 484 5.44 39.36 -15.95
C HIS A 484 5.27 38.21 -14.96
N THR A 485 5.23 38.56 -13.68
CA THR A 485 4.65 37.75 -12.62
C THR A 485 3.17 37.53 -12.93
N GLY A 486 2.81 36.32 -13.36
CA GLY A 486 1.43 35.86 -13.43
C GLY A 486 0.86 35.70 -12.01
N ILE A 487 0.59 36.82 -11.36
CA ILE A 487 -0.32 36.88 -10.22
C ILE A 487 -1.69 36.52 -10.79
N HIS A 488 -2.12 35.27 -10.64
CA HIS A 488 -3.55 35.01 -10.56
C HIS A 488 -4.05 35.82 -9.36
N SER A 489 -4.73 36.93 -9.66
CA SER A 489 -5.30 37.81 -8.65
C SER A 489 -6.07 36.98 -7.62
N GLU A 490 -5.82 37.21 -6.33
CA GLU A 490 -6.52 36.60 -5.19
C GLU A 490 -8.05 36.90 -5.14
N ASN A 491 -8.63 37.45 -6.20
CA ASN A 491 -9.96 38.07 -6.23
C ASN A 491 -10.90 37.52 -7.33
N GLN A 492 -10.80 36.26 -7.72
CA GLN A 492 -11.97 35.60 -8.30
C GLN A 492 -12.84 35.06 -7.15
N ASN A 493 -14.01 35.70 -6.97
CA ASN A 493 -15.02 35.27 -6.01
C ASN A 493 -15.50 33.86 -6.37
N PHE A 494 -14.98 32.85 -5.67
CA PHE A 494 -15.41 31.46 -5.83
C PHE A 494 -16.85 31.17 -5.39
N ARG A 495 -17.55 32.16 -4.82
CA ARG A 495 -18.98 32.06 -4.50
C ARG A 495 -19.89 32.02 -5.73
N ASP A 496 -19.37 32.43 -6.89
CA ASP A 496 -20.12 32.49 -8.15
C ASP A 496 -19.73 31.39 -9.16
N LEU A 497 -18.99 30.36 -8.73
CA LEU A 497 -19.01 29.10 -9.48
C LEU A 497 -20.46 28.62 -9.46
N PRO A 498 -21.05 28.28 -10.63
CA PRO A 498 -22.35 27.64 -10.65
C PRO A 498 -22.28 26.48 -9.65
N SER A 499 -23.32 26.27 -8.83
CA SER A 499 -23.41 25.05 -8.06
C SER A 499 -23.08 23.89 -9.01
N ASP A 500 -22.30 22.89 -8.58
CA ASP A 500 -21.78 21.79 -9.43
C ASP A 500 -22.84 21.12 -10.34
N THR A 501 -24.12 21.43 -10.14
CA THR A 501 -25.26 21.17 -11.02
C THR A 501 -25.24 21.85 -12.39
N GLU A 502 -24.55 22.98 -12.62
CA GLU A 502 -24.70 23.80 -13.85
C GLU A 502 -23.56 23.71 -14.88
N VAL A 503 -22.49 22.94 -14.60
CA VAL A 503 -21.43 22.68 -15.61
C VAL A 503 -21.19 21.18 -15.77
N LEU A 504 -22.27 20.43 -16.01
CA LEU A 504 -22.15 19.15 -16.70
C LEU A 504 -22.12 19.45 -18.20
N ARG A 505 -20.94 19.76 -18.76
CA ARG A 505 -20.70 19.23 -20.11
C ARG A 505 -20.51 17.74 -19.89
N GLU A 506 -21.56 16.95 -20.09
CA GLU A 506 -21.37 15.53 -20.32
C GLU A 506 -20.24 15.41 -21.35
N PHE A 507 -19.18 14.65 -21.06
CA PHE A 507 -18.29 14.24 -22.13
C PHE A 507 -19.21 13.61 -23.17
N PRO A 508 -19.27 14.13 -24.41
CA PRO A 508 -20.10 13.50 -25.43
C PRO A 508 -19.73 12.02 -25.44
N SER A 509 -20.75 11.16 -25.42
CA SER A 509 -20.64 9.70 -25.47
C SER A 509 -19.78 9.16 -26.62
N ASP A 510 -19.34 10.06 -27.50
CA ASP A 510 -18.67 9.83 -28.77
C ASP A 510 -17.18 10.20 -28.79
N ASN A 511 -16.56 10.62 -27.68
CA ASN A 511 -15.08 10.68 -27.66
C ASN A 511 -14.50 9.25 -27.59
N GLU A 512 -13.85 8.82 -28.68
CA GLU A 512 -13.16 7.51 -28.81
C GLU A 512 -12.21 7.19 -27.65
N VAL A 513 -11.71 8.21 -26.95
CA VAL A 513 -10.78 8.13 -25.81
C VAL A 513 -11.34 7.33 -24.61
N LEU A 514 -12.68 7.31 -24.42
CA LEU A 514 -13.32 6.56 -23.33
C LEU A 514 -13.64 5.10 -23.68
N ARG A 515 -13.56 4.69 -24.96
CA ARG A 515 -13.89 3.31 -25.36
C ARG A 515 -12.78 2.31 -25.01
N ASP A 516 -11.60 2.79 -24.64
CA ASP A 516 -10.45 1.95 -24.33
C ASP A 516 -9.87 2.26 -22.94
N PHE A 517 -10.56 1.82 -21.89
CA PHE A 517 -10.10 1.85 -20.50
C PHE A 517 -8.61 1.44 -20.33
N PRO A 518 -8.11 0.38 -20.99
CA PRO A 518 -6.68 0.03 -21.00
C PRO A 518 -5.72 1.16 -21.40
N SER A 519 -6.15 2.09 -22.25
CA SER A 519 -5.29 3.20 -22.73
C SER A 519 -5.10 4.33 -21.73
N LEU A 520 -5.86 4.36 -20.63
CA LEU A 520 -5.82 5.45 -19.64
C LEU A 520 -4.42 5.65 -19.03
N VAL A 521 -3.66 4.56 -18.85
CA VAL A 521 -2.31 4.60 -18.28
C VAL A 521 -1.31 5.39 -19.14
N TYR A 522 -1.52 5.45 -20.45
CA TYR A 522 -0.65 6.20 -21.37
C TYR A 522 -0.97 7.69 -21.40
N GLN A 523 -2.05 8.10 -20.73
CA GLN A 523 -2.56 9.46 -20.73
C GLN A 523 -2.40 10.13 -19.36
N LEU A 524 -1.65 9.55 -18.43
CA LEU A 524 -1.49 10.10 -17.10
C LEU A 524 -0.80 11.47 -17.13
N GLU A 525 -1.22 12.36 -16.23
CA GLU A 525 -0.68 13.72 -16.15
C GLU A 525 0.80 13.72 -15.78
N THR A 526 1.64 14.45 -16.52
CA THR A 526 3.09 14.53 -16.28
C THR A 526 3.49 15.83 -15.57
N ASN A 527 2.64 16.86 -15.64
CA ASN A 527 2.94 18.23 -15.26
C ASN A 527 4.27 18.74 -15.87
N GLU A 528 4.58 18.32 -17.09
CA GLU A 528 5.89 18.57 -17.73
C GLU A 528 6.25 20.06 -17.79
N ASP A 529 5.29 20.91 -18.16
CA ASP A 529 5.50 22.35 -18.36
C ASP A 529 5.79 23.10 -17.04
N GLY A 530 5.22 22.64 -15.93
CA GLY A 530 5.38 23.26 -14.61
C GLY A 530 6.67 22.89 -13.87
N ARG A 531 7.56 22.08 -14.48
CA ARG A 531 8.78 21.55 -13.83
C ARG A 531 9.98 22.48 -14.00
N GLU A 532 10.71 22.64 -12.91
CA GLU A 532 11.98 23.36 -12.87
C GLU A 532 13.11 22.59 -13.57
N ALA A 533 14.12 23.33 -14.06
CA ALA A 533 15.27 22.75 -14.75
C ALA A 533 16.01 21.69 -13.91
N SER A 534 16.10 21.87 -12.60
CA SER A 534 16.75 20.93 -11.66
C SER A 534 16.07 19.55 -11.65
N ASP A 535 14.73 19.52 -11.57
CA ASP A 535 13.92 18.29 -11.64
C ASP A 535 14.07 17.62 -13.02
N ARG A 536 14.03 18.41 -14.10
CA ARG A 536 14.24 17.91 -15.48
C ARG A 536 15.62 17.25 -15.65
N ILE A 537 16.68 17.90 -15.16
CA ILE A 537 18.06 17.35 -15.18
C ILE A 537 18.11 16.05 -14.39
N THR A 538 17.59 16.04 -13.16
CA THR A 538 17.64 14.85 -12.29
C THR A 538 16.97 13.64 -12.94
N ARG A 539 15.80 13.83 -13.57
CA ARG A 539 15.08 12.76 -14.28
C ARG A 539 15.83 12.28 -15.51
N ALA A 540 16.39 13.19 -16.30
CA ALA A 540 17.19 12.84 -17.47
C ALA A 540 18.45 12.03 -17.08
N VAL A 541 19.18 12.45 -16.03
CA VAL A 541 20.33 11.70 -15.51
C VAL A 541 19.94 10.29 -15.08
N LYS A 542 18.85 10.14 -14.31
CA LYS A 542 18.32 8.83 -13.89
C LYS A 542 17.98 7.94 -15.08
N ALA A 543 17.34 8.50 -16.11
CA ALA A 543 16.96 7.78 -17.32
C ALA A 543 18.19 7.33 -18.13
N VAL A 544 19.19 8.20 -18.27
CA VAL A 544 20.48 7.87 -18.92
C VAL A 544 21.15 6.72 -18.20
N ILE A 545 21.29 6.77 -16.86
CA ILE A 545 21.92 5.70 -16.08
C ILE A 545 21.18 4.38 -16.27
N LEU A 546 19.85 4.34 -16.12
CA LEU A 546 19.08 3.11 -16.31
C LEU A 546 19.20 2.58 -17.74
N CYS A 547 19.13 3.45 -18.74
CA CYS A 547 19.27 3.08 -20.14
C CYS A 547 20.64 2.46 -20.42
N GLU A 548 21.72 3.06 -19.90
CA GLU A 548 23.08 2.54 -20.05
C GLU A 548 23.26 1.18 -19.37
N LEU A 549 22.72 0.99 -18.16
CA LEU A 549 22.76 -0.31 -17.46
C LEU A 549 22.08 -1.43 -18.29
N LEU A 550 20.95 -1.10 -18.93
CA LEU A 550 20.21 -2.02 -19.80
C LEU A 550 20.92 -2.26 -21.13
N ARG A 551 21.59 -1.23 -21.69
CA ARG A 551 22.43 -1.36 -22.89
C ARG A 551 23.60 -2.30 -22.65
N ILE A 552 24.28 -2.19 -21.51
CA ILE A 552 25.36 -3.10 -21.10
C ILE A 552 24.85 -4.55 -20.95
N ASP A 553 23.62 -4.74 -20.45
CA ASP A 553 23.00 -6.06 -20.35
C ASP A 553 22.51 -6.61 -21.71
N GLY A 554 22.62 -5.84 -22.79
CA GLY A 554 22.29 -6.25 -24.15
C GLY A 554 20.80 -6.23 -24.46
N VAL A 555 20.03 -5.36 -23.78
CA VAL A 555 18.59 -5.22 -24.00
C VAL A 555 18.27 -4.63 -25.37
N PHE A 556 19.09 -3.67 -25.82
CA PHE A 556 18.94 -3.02 -27.12
C PHE A 556 19.84 -3.71 -28.14
N GLN A 557 19.30 -4.00 -29.32
CA GLN A 557 20.08 -4.44 -30.47
C GLN A 557 20.56 -3.21 -31.23
N ASP A 558 21.71 -2.66 -30.85
CA ASP A 558 22.37 -1.65 -31.68
C ASP A 558 23.05 -2.37 -32.86
N SER A 559 22.27 -2.82 -33.83
CA SER A 559 22.84 -3.13 -35.14
C SER A 559 23.33 -1.82 -35.73
N ILE A 560 24.65 -1.70 -35.91
CA ILE A 560 25.31 -0.63 -36.66
C ILE A 560 24.70 -0.63 -38.07
N GLY A 561 23.69 0.21 -38.28
CA GLY A 561 22.87 0.25 -39.47
C GLY A 561 21.60 1.03 -39.17
N GLU A 562 21.57 2.28 -39.66
CA GLU A 562 20.50 3.25 -39.50
C GLU A 562 19.10 2.59 -39.43
N CYS A 563 18.47 2.65 -38.25
CA CYS A 563 17.03 2.49 -38.13
C CYS A 563 16.37 3.70 -38.81
N SER A 564 16.26 3.67 -40.13
CA SER A 564 15.38 4.54 -40.89
C SER A 564 13.94 4.22 -40.47
N GLY A 565 13.25 5.22 -39.94
CA GLY A 565 12.01 5.10 -39.17
C GLY A 565 10.75 4.66 -39.92
N ALA A 566 10.80 3.59 -40.72
CA ALA A 566 9.63 3.11 -41.44
C ALA A 566 9.48 1.58 -41.63
N GLN A 567 10.44 0.74 -41.21
CA GLN A 567 10.36 -0.70 -41.52
C GLN A 567 10.86 -1.62 -40.39
N CYS A 568 10.11 -1.69 -39.29
CA CYS A 568 10.07 -2.92 -38.49
C CYS A 568 8.86 -3.74 -38.97
N ASN A 569 9.06 -4.57 -39.99
CA ASN A 569 8.02 -5.44 -40.52
C ASN A 569 7.85 -6.66 -39.60
N PRO A 570 6.62 -7.05 -39.16
CA PRO A 570 6.42 -8.12 -38.18
C PRO A 570 6.59 -9.56 -38.73
N SER A 571 7.02 -9.74 -39.98
CA SER A 571 6.78 -10.98 -40.73
C SER A 571 8.00 -11.89 -40.95
N SER A 572 9.15 -11.65 -40.31
CA SER A 572 10.24 -12.64 -40.28
C SER A 572 10.22 -13.43 -38.97
N SER A 573 9.55 -14.58 -39.01
CA SER A 573 9.46 -15.58 -37.95
C SER A 573 10.77 -16.35 -37.70
N SER A 574 11.89 -15.66 -37.52
CA SER A 574 13.10 -16.25 -36.92
C SER A 574 13.05 -15.96 -35.42
N GLY A 575 12.46 -16.91 -34.68
CA GLY A 575 12.23 -16.80 -33.24
C GLY A 575 13.48 -16.43 -32.46
N CYS A 576 13.34 -15.44 -31.59
CA CYS A 576 14.27 -15.14 -30.52
C CYS A 576 14.20 -16.24 -29.43
N ASN A 577 14.69 -17.42 -29.78
CA ASN A 577 14.93 -18.48 -28.80
C ASN A 577 16.07 -18.04 -27.87
N GLY A 578 15.70 -17.76 -26.62
CA GLY A 578 16.57 -17.81 -25.45
C GLY A 578 17.94 -17.18 -25.59
N VAL A 579 18.07 -15.88 -25.26
CA VAL A 579 19.37 -15.35 -24.83
C VAL A 579 19.72 -16.01 -23.50
N SER A 580 20.45 -17.13 -23.56
CA SER A 580 21.24 -17.64 -22.46
C SER A 580 22.18 -16.54 -22.00
N LYS A 581 22.14 -16.17 -20.72
CA LYS A 581 23.04 -15.17 -20.13
C LYS A 581 24.49 -15.57 -20.45
N ILE A 582 25.13 -14.86 -21.38
CA ILE A 582 26.57 -14.99 -21.63
C ILE A 582 27.29 -14.38 -20.41
N PRO A 583 28.31 -15.05 -19.82
CA PRO A 583 29.10 -14.51 -18.72
C PRO A 583 29.72 -13.14 -19.07
N PRO A 584 29.92 -12.24 -18.08
CA PRO A 584 30.49 -10.90 -18.29
C PRO A 584 31.84 -10.90 -19.03
N SER A 585 32.60 -11.98 -18.95
CA SER A 585 33.92 -12.12 -19.57
C SER A 585 33.89 -12.21 -21.10
N ASN A 586 32.74 -12.48 -21.72
CA ASN A 586 32.65 -12.84 -23.14
C ASN A 586 31.73 -11.92 -23.98
N ARG A 587 31.45 -10.68 -23.53
CA ARG A 587 30.65 -9.73 -24.30
C ARG A 587 31.53 -8.61 -24.87
N SER A 588 31.43 -8.39 -26.19
CA SER A 588 32.15 -7.36 -26.94
C SER A 588 31.70 -5.95 -26.57
N ASP A 589 32.62 -4.99 -26.74
CA ASP A 589 32.47 -3.56 -26.51
C ASP A 589 31.11 -3.02 -27.01
N CYS A 590 30.32 -2.43 -26.11
CA CYS A 590 29.09 -1.74 -26.50
C CYS A 590 29.48 -0.47 -27.27
N GLY A 591 28.83 -0.18 -28.40
CA GLY A 591 29.17 0.94 -29.30
C GLY A 591 29.22 2.34 -28.65
N ASP A 592 29.52 3.35 -29.46
CA ASP A 592 29.79 4.75 -29.09
C ASP A 592 28.96 5.24 -27.89
N VAL A 593 29.63 5.41 -26.75
CA VAL A 593 29.03 5.79 -25.45
C VAL A 593 28.68 7.29 -25.40
N THR A 594 29.00 8.05 -26.45
CA THR A 594 28.85 9.51 -26.45
C THR A 594 27.44 9.99 -26.81
N ARG A 595 26.56 9.14 -27.37
CA ARG A 595 25.19 9.50 -27.78
C ARG A 595 24.19 8.35 -27.62
N LEU A 596 22.96 8.67 -27.21
CA LEU A 596 21.82 7.76 -27.31
C LEU A 596 21.18 7.91 -28.70
N SER A 597 20.80 6.80 -29.31
CA SER A 597 20.08 6.80 -30.60
C SER A 597 19.09 5.63 -30.69
N GLY A 598 18.20 5.69 -31.69
CA GLY A 598 17.26 4.61 -31.99
C GLY A 598 16.39 4.19 -30.80
N CYS A 599 16.33 2.88 -30.54
CA CYS A 599 15.51 2.32 -29.47
C CYS A 599 15.98 2.75 -28.08
N ALA A 600 17.28 2.95 -27.87
CA ALA A 600 17.81 3.37 -26.57
C ALA A 600 17.37 4.79 -26.20
N LEU A 601 17.42 5.73 -27.16
CA LEU A 601 16.93 7.09 -26.95
C LEU A 601 15.42 7.12 -26.69
N GLN A 602 14.64 6.36 -27.46
CA GLN A 602 13.19 6.24 -27.24
C GLN A 602 12.88 5.65 -25.86
N PHE A 603 13.60 4.61 -25.44
CA PHE A 603 13.42 4.00 -24.13
C PHE A 603 13.75 4.97 -23.00
N ALA A 604 14.88 5.68 -23.08
CA ALA A 604 15.26 6.69 -22.11
C ALA A 604 14.24 7.85 -22.06
N SER A 605 13.71 8.28 -23.20
CA SER A 605 12.69 9.31 -23.29
C SER A 605 11.36 8.87 -22.67
N LEU A 606 10.96 7.60 -22.87
CA LEU A 606 9.84 6.99 -22.17
C LEU A 606 10.07 6.94 -20.66
N LEU A 607 11.27 6.59 -20.20
CA LEU A 607 11.59 6.64 -18.76
C LEU A 607 11.41 8.04 -18.19
N VAL A 608 11.89 9.10 -18.86
CA VAL A 608 11.68 10.48 -18.40
C VAL A 608 10.19 10.82 -18.31
N HIS A 609 9.42 10.51 -19.35
CA HIS A 609 7.97 10.73 -19.38
C HIS A 609 7.28 10.00 -18.23
N TYR A 610 7.56 8.71 -18.03
CA TYR A 610 6.92 7.94 -16.97
C TYR A 610 7.46 8.25 -15.57
N PHE A 611 8.68 8.76 -15.41
CA PHE A 611 9.09 9.33 -14.12
C PHE A 611 8.19 10.51 -13.76
N GLN A 612 7.89 11.38 -14.72
CA GLN A 612 7.02 12.54 -14.51
C GLN A 612 5.58 12.11 -14.21
N ALA A 613 5.04 11.18 -14.99
CA ALA A 613 3.69 10.63 -14.77
C ALA A 613 3.58 9.94 -13.40
N VAL A 614 4.47 9.01 -13.08
CA VAL A 614 4.44 8.26 -11.81
C VAL A 614 4.57 9.20 -10.61
N ALA A 615 5.39 10.26 -10.70
CA ALA A 615 5.57 11.20 -9.59
C ALA A 615 4.28 11.93 -9.16
N CYS A 616 3.28 12.02 -10.03
CA CYS A 616 2.01 12.70 -9.73
C CYS A 616 0.81 11.73 -9.62
N ASN A 617 0.96 10.47 -10.05
CA ASN A 617 -0.16 9.53 -10.19
C ASN A 617 0.03 8.22 -9.41
N ALA A 618 1.23 7.92 -8.90
CA ALA A 618 1.45 6.71 -8.11
C ALA A 618 0.78 6.80 -6.74
N HIS A 619 0.32 5.65 -6.24
CA HIS A 619 -0.27 5.53 -4.92
C HIS A 619 0.53 4.55 -4.07
N ASP A 620 0.62 4.87 -2.79
CA ASP A 620 1.30 4.04 -1.80
C ASP A 620 0.56 2.71 -1.60
N VAL A 621 1.33 1.62 -1.50
CA VAL A 621 0.84 0.34 -1.01
C VAL A 621 1.24 0.25 0.45
N ASN A 622 0.26 0.42 1.34
CA ASN A 622 0.44 0.41 2.78
C ASN A 622 0.08 -0.96 3.36
N THR A 623 0.52 -1.23 4.59
CA THR A 623 0.10 -2.37 5.42
C THR A 623 0.01 -1.90 6.87
N PHE A 624 -0.99 -2.36 7.61
CA PHE A 624 -1.10 -2.12 9.05
C PHE A 624 -0.58 -3.33 9.81
N PHE A 625 0.26 -3.12 10.81
CA PHE A 625 0.74 -4.18 11.69
C PHE A 625 0.12 -4.03 13.07
N SER A 626 -0.52 -5.07 13.59
CA SER A 626 -1.09 -5.03 14.94
C SER A 626 -0.37 -6.04 15.83
N SER A 627 0.10 -5.58 16.99
CA SER A 627 0.72 -6.44 18.00
C SER A 627 -0.35 -7.11 18.87
N PRO A 628 -0.16 -8.38 19.26
CA PRO A 628 -1.01 -9.04 20.28
C PRO A 628 -1.02 -8.31 21.63
N SER A 629 0.03 -7.56 21.96
CA SER A 629 0.16 -6.81 23.20
C SER A 629 -0.59 -5.47 23.20
N GLY A 630 -1.27 -5.11 22.11
CA GLY A 630 -1.87 -3.79 21.93
C GLY A 630 -0.87 -2.74 21.42
N GLY A 631 -1.41 -1.64 20.90
CA GLY A 631 -0.68 -0.53 20.26
C GLY A 631 -1.20 -0.22 18.86
N SER A 632 -1.47 1.06 18.56
CA SER A 632 -1.71 1.48 17.17
C SER A 632 -0.39 1.55 16.44
N ALA A 633 -0.18 0.72 15.42
CA ALA A 633 0.84 1.04 14.43
C ALA A 633 0.22 1.93 13.37
N ASP A 634 0.92 3.01 13.04
CA ASP A 634 0.65 3.79 11.84
C ASP A 634 0.77 2.89 10.59
N PRO A 635 0.05 3.21 9.50
CA PRO A 635 0.23 2.50 8.23
C PRO A 635 1.69 2.55 7.79
N VAL A 636 2.25 1.38 7.49
CA VAL A 636 3.61 1.27 6.98
C VAL A 636 3.57 1.11 5.47
N GLN A 637 4.23 2.02 4.75
CA GLN A 637 4.34 1.95 3.30
C GLN A 637 5.32 0.84 2.89
N ILE A 638 4.80 -0.26 2.34
CA ILE A 638 5.59 -1.39 1.85
C ILE A 638 6.02 -1.25 0.39
N GLY A 639 5.30 -0.43 -0.38
CA GLY A 639 5.53 -0.28 -1.81
C GLY A 639 4.74 0.86 -2.44
N GLY A 640 4.67 0.83 -3.77
CA GLY A 640 3.83 1.74 -4.56
C GLY A 640 3.23 1.02 -5.77
N GLY A 641 2.16 1.58 -6.32
CA GLY A 641 1.51 1.07 -7.52
C GLY A 641 0.91 2.18 -8.38
N LEU A 642 0.68 1.86 -9.66
CA LEU A 642 0.03 2.76 -10.61
C LEU A 642 -1.41 2.28 -10.86
N TYR A 643 -2.38 3.14 -10.59
CA TYR A 643 -3.82 2.83 -10.63
C TYR A 643 -4.53 3.85 -11.53
N PRO A 644 -4.55 3.63 -12.85
CA PRO A 644 -4.91 4.65 -13.82
C PRO A 644 -6.26 5.30 -13.57
N PHE A 645 -7.26 4.54 -13.10
CA PHE A 645 -8.59 5.09 -12.85
C PHE A 645 -8.66 5.86 -11.54
N CYS A 646 -8.04 5.38 -10.47
CA CYS A 646 -7.90 6.12 -9.21
C CYS A 646 -7.17 7.45 -9.42
N SER A 647 -6.19 7.52 -10.34
CA SER A 647 -5.49 8.75 -10.69
C SER A 647 -6.38 9.82 -11.34
N MET A 648 -7.60 9.48 -11.77
CA MET A 648 -8.59 10.44 -12.29
C MET A 648 -9.43 11.11 -11.20
N VAL A 649 -9.29 10.70 -9.93
CA VAL A 649 -10.01 11.29 -8.81
C VAL A 649 -9.24 12.49 -8.26
N ASN A 650 -9.75 13.70 -8.50
CA ASN A 650 -9.07 14.95 -8.14
C ASN A 650 -9.01 15.21 -6.62
N HIS A 651 -8.23 16.23 -6.26
CA HIS A 651 -8.00 16.61 -4.87
C HIS A 651 -9.08 17.55 -4.28
N ALA A 652 -9.48 17.30 -3.03
CA ALA A 652 -9.96 18.34 -2.12
C ALA A 652 -9.31 18.22 -0.72
N CYS A 653 -9.14 19.36 -0.05
CA CYS A 653 -8.61 19.37 1.32
C CYS A 653 -9.62 18.81 2.34
N ASP A 654 -10.90 18.74 1.97
CA ASP A 654 -12.01 18.13 2.69
C ASP A 654 -12.72 17.13 1.75
N PRO A 655 -12.16 15.91 1.57
CA PRO A 655 -12.56 14.97 0.52
C PRO A 655 -13.97 14.41 0.72
N ASN A 656 -14.54 13.81 -0.33
CA ASN A 656 -15.81 13.07 -0.24
C ASN A 656 -15.64 11.55 -0.42
N VAL A 657 -14.42 11.09 -0.75
CA VAL A 657 -14.04 9.67 -0.78
C VAL A 657 -12.76 9.42 0.02
N VAL A 658 -12.46 8.15 0.28
CA VAL A 658 -11.20 7.69 0.87
C VAL A 658 -10.77 6.37 0.25
N ARG A 659 -9.45 6.18 0.11
CA ARG A 659 -8.80 4.95 -0.34
C ARG A 659 -8.48 4.04 0.84
N HIS A 660 -8.71 2.74 0.64
CA HIS A 660 -8.23 1.65 1.46
C HIS A 660 -7.38 0.72 0.59
N SER A 661 -6.43 0.01 1.18
CA SER A 661 -5.66 -1.01 0.48
C SER A 661 -6.11 -2.40 0.95
N GLN A 662 -6.17 -3.36 0.04
CA GLN A 662 -6.28 -4.79 0.35
C GLN A 662 -5.18 -5.53 -0.41
N GLY A 663 -4.07 -5.81 0.27
CA GLY A 663 -2.83 -6.15 -0.43
C GLY A 663 -2.46 -5.01 -1.39
N THR A 664 -2.32 -5.30 -2.68
CA THR A 664 -2.07 -4.28 -3.70
C THR A 664 -3.35 -3.67 -4.30
N THR A 665 -4.54 -4.13 -3.94
CA THR A 665 -5.78 -3.58 -4.52
C THR A 665 -6.15 -2.28 -3.81
N VAL A 666 -6.50 -1.24 -4.57
CA VAL A 666 -7.09 0.00 -4.03
C VAL A 666 -8.60 -0.12 -4.04
N ILE A 667 -9.22 0.23 -2.92
CA ILE A 667 -10.66 0.23 -2.70
C ILE A 667 -11.06 1.65 -2.30
N VAL A 668 -11.89 2.30 -3.11
CA VAL A 668 -12.39 3.66 -2.84
C VAL A 668 -13.80 3.59 -2.29
N THR A 669 -14.02 4.26 -1.16
CA THR A 669 -15.33 4.35 -0.49
C THR A 669 -15.76 5.80 -0.27
N SER A 670 -17.06 6.08 -0.27
CA SER A 670 -17.59 7.41 0.05
C SER A 670 -17.51 7.72 1.55
N LEU A 671 -17.04 8.93 1.88
CA LEU A 671 -17.11 9.52 3.22
C LEU A 671 -18.33 10.43 3.41
N LYS A 672 -18.88 10.91 2.29
CA LYS A 672 -19.98 11.89 2.26
C LYS A 672 -21.05 11.46 1.29
N THR A 673 -22.23 12.08 1.40
CA THR A 673 -23.23 11.96 0.33
C THR A 673 -22.70 12.70 -0.89
N ILE A 674 -22.59 12.00 -2.02
CA ILE A 674 -22.18 12.58 -3.30
C ILE A 674 -23.42 12.61 -4.19
N ARG A 675 -23.88 13.80 -4.53
CA ARG A 675 -25.08 13.96 -5.38
C ARG A 675 -24.73 13.70 -6.83
N ARG A 676 -25.73 13.26 -7.61
CA ARG A 676 -25.62 13.19 -9.07
C ARG A 676 -25.06 14.51 -9.63
N GLY A 677 -24.06 14.40 -10.48
CA GLY A 677 -23.35 15.52 -11.11
C GLY A 677 -22.11 15.99 -10.34
N GLN A 678 -21.97 15.65 -9.06
CA GLN A 678 -20.77 16.00 -8.30
C GLN A 678 -19.60 15.08 -8.64
N GLN A 679 -18.38 15.63 -8.66
CA GLN A 679 -17.19 14.83 -8.79
C GLN A 679 -16.79 14.17 -7.47
N LEU A 680 -16.04 13.08 -7.58
CA LEU A 680 -15.31 12.49 -6.47
C LEU A 680 -14.06 13.31 -6.20
N PHE A 681 -13.79 13.54 -4.92
CA PHE A 681 -12.61 14.22 -4.42
C PHE A 681 -11.92 13.37 -3.36
N ASP A 682 -10.65 13.09 -3.60
CA ASP A 682 -9.75 12.43 -2.67
C ASP A 682 -8.84 13.46 -1.98
N ASN A 683 -8.13 13.04 -0.95
CA ASN A 683 -7.10 13.84 -0.30
C ASN A 683 -5.70 13.39 -0.75
N TYR A 684 -4.89 14.35 -1.19
CA TYR A 684 -3.54 14.09 -1.70
C TYR A 684 -2.47 14.25 -0.59
N GLY A 685 -2.86 14.02 0.67
CA GLY A 685 -1.96 14.05 1.83
C GLY A 685 -2.02 15.33 2.67
N VAL A 686 -2.86 16.31 2.31
CA VAL A 686 -2.96 17.61 3.00
C VAL A 686 -4.39 17.94 3.42
N HIS A 687 -4.86 17.28 4.48
CA HIS A 687 -6.20 17.49 5.03
C HIS A 687 -6.33 18.84 5.75
N TYR A 688 -7.47 19.54 5.60
CA TYR A 688 -7.68 20.87 6.20
C TYR A 688 -7.60 20.85 7.73
N ALA A 689 -8.03 19.75 8.34
CA ALA A 689 -8.09 19.61 9.79
C ALA A 689 -6.70 19.49 10.44
N THR A 690 -5.67 19.07 9.69
CA THR A 690 -4.31 18.83 10.20
C THR A 690 -3.25 19.76 9.62
N HIS A 691 -3.52 20.37 8.47
CA HIS A 691 -2.58 21.24 7.76
C HIS A 691 -3.19 22.60 7.49
N ASP A 692 -2.47 23.68 7.82
CA ASP A 692 -2.95 25.03 7.56
C ASP A 692 -2.99 25.38 6.07
N ARG A 693 -3.80 26.38 5.71
CA ARG A 693 -4.04 26.75 4.31
C ARG A 693 -2.74 27.06 3.52
N PRO A 694 -1.77 27.83 4.06
CA PRO A 694 -0.48 28.03 3.40
C PRO A 694 0.27 26.73 3.11
N HIS A 695 0.38 25.83 4.09
CA HIS A 695 1.05 24.54 3.91
C HIS A 695 0.39 23.71 2.82
N ARG A 696 -0.95 23.59 2.83
CA ARG A 696 -1.69 22.83 1.81
C ARG A 696 -1.41 23.35 0.39
N LYS A 697 -1.43 24.68 0.19
CA LYS A 697 -1.14 25.29 -1.12
C LYS A 697 0.28 25.02 -1.57
N THR A 698 1.27 25.21 -0.70
CA THR A 698 2.70 25.00 -1.02
C THR A 698 2.96 23.53 -1.38
N TYR A 699 2.44 22.59 -0.59
CA TYR A 699 2.61 21.17 -0.83
C TYR A 699 2.03 20.76 -2.20
N LEU A 700 0.78 21.12 -2.47
CA LEU A 700 0.11 20.77 -3.73
C LEU A 700 0.78 21.40 -4.94
N TRP A 701 1.25 22.64 -4.82
CA TRP A 701 2.05 23.26 -5.88
C TRP A 701 3.35 22.49 -6.14
N SER A 702 4.08 22.12 -5.07
CA SER A 702 5.38 21.44 -5.21
C SER A 702 5.29 20.08 -5.92
N GLN A 703 4.29 19.26 -5.56
CA GLN A 703 4.13 17.89 -6.04
C GLN A 703 3.21 17.78 -7.27
N TYR A 704 2.08 18.48 -7.23
CA TYR A 704 0.98 18.33 -8.20
C TYR A 704 0.76 19.57 -9.08
N ARG A 705 1.50 20.67 -8.85
CA ARG A 705 1.56 21.86 -9.71
C ARG A 705 0.23 22.60 -9.90
N PHE A 706 -0.66 22.54 -8.91
CA PHE A 706 -1.91 23.33 -8.90
C PHE A 706 -2.15 24.02 -7.56
N HIS A 707 -3.00 25.05 -7.56
CA HIS A 707 -3.48 25.72 -6.36
C HIS A 707 -4.88 25.24 -6.01
N CYS A 708 -5.05 24.61 -4.84
CA CYS A 708 -6.35 24.10 -4.43
C CYS A 708 -7.36 25.21 -4.16
N ALA A 709 -8.51 25.08 -4.80
CA ALA A 709 -9.65 25.97 -4.68
C ALA A 709 -10.89 25.29 -4.08
N CYS A 710 -10.74 24.21 -3.31
CA CYS A 710 -11.89 23.59 -2.64
C CYS A 710 -12.52 24.53 -1.59
N VAL A 711 -13.77 24.24 -1.18
CA VAL A 711 -14.51 25.02 -0.17
C VAL A 711 -13.68 25.24 1.10
N ALA A 712 -12.99 24.20 1.60
CA ALA A 712 -12.14 24.33 2.79
C ALA A 712 -10.97 25.32 2.63
N CYS A 713 -10.45 25.49 1.41
CA CYS A 713 -9.43 26.48 1.09
C CYS A 713 -9.99 27.88 0.84
N GLN A 714 -11.20 27.99 0.29
CA GLN A 714 -11.88 29.27 0.07
C GLN A 714 -12.34 29.89 1.38
N ASP A 715 -13.02 29.09 2.20
CA ASP A 715 -13.59 29.51 3.49
C ASP A 715 -12.57 29.47 4.63
N ASN A 716 -11.33 29.05 4.35
CA ASN A 716 -10.25 28.91 5.33
C ASN A 716 -10.68 28.12 6.58
N TYR A 717 -11.12 26.87 6.35
CA TYR A 717 -11.59 26.01 7.43
C TYR A 717 -10.56 25.90 8.56
N PRO A 718 -11.02 25.90 9.83
CA PRO A 718 -10.13 25.83 10.97
C PRO A 718 -9.45 24.46 11.05
N LEU A 719 -8.25 24.45 11.63
CA LEU A 719 -7.60 23.21 12.07
C LEU A 719 -8.47 22.53 13.13
N PHE A 720 -8.29 21.21 13.27
CA PHE A 720 -8.81 20.46 14.39
C PHE A 720 -8.22 21.00 15.68
N LYS A 721 -9.04 21.70 16.47
CA LYS A 721 -8.70 22.11 17.83
C LYS A 721 -9.49 21.23 18.80
N PRO A 722 -8.85 20.55 19.77
CA PRO A 722 -9.57 19.89 20.85
C PRO A 722 -10.10 20.96 21.81
N VAL A 723 -11.30 21.50 21.56
CA VAL A 723 -12.02 22.35 22.53
C VAL A 723 -13.51 21.99 22.52
N GLN A 724 -14.03 21.81 23.75
CA GLN A 724 -15.37 21.48 24.25
C GLN A 724 -16.44 20.98 23.27
N GLU A 725 -16.91 19.76 23.55
CA GLU A 725 -18.16 19.19 23.06
C GLU A 725 -19.30 20.21 23.15
N GLY A 726 -19.98 20.43 22.03
CA GLY A 726 -21.15 21.31 21.95
C GLY A 726 -22.26 20.63 21.17
N ASN A 727 -23.50 20.97 21.47
CA ASN A 727 -24.67 20.34 20.84
C ASN A 727 -24.57 20.33 19.30
N LEU A 728 -25.06 19.25 18.68
CA LEU A 728 -25.18 19.14 17.22
C LEU A 728 -25.98 20.35 16.68
N ILE A 729 -25.44 21.00 15.64
CA ILE A 729 -26.13 22.08 14.94
C ILE A 729 -26.79 21.49 13.69
N PHE A 730 -28.11 21.42 13.70
CA PHE A 730 -28.89 20.92 12.57
C PHE A 730 -28.95 21.93 11.43
N ARG A 731 -29.06 21.42 10.21
CA ARG A 731 -29.30 22.20 9.00
C ARG A 731 -30.60 22.99 9.11
N ALA A 732 -30.50 24.32 9.02
CA ALA A 732 -31.64 25.23 9.12
C ALA A 732 -32.57 25.13 7.90
N ASP A 733 -32.04 24.65 6.78
CA ASP A 733 -32.71 24.33 5.52
C ASP A 733 -33.44 22.98 5.55
N LEU A 734 -33.57 22.32 6.70
CA LEU A 734 -34.30 21.07 6.85
C LEU A 734 -35.24 21.13 8.06
N VAL A 735 -36.44 20.58 7.92
CA VAL A 735 -37.33 20.34 9.06
C VAL A 735 -36.93 19.02 9.71
N VAL A 736 -36.05 19.09 10.71
CA VAL A 736 -35.68 17.91 11.50
C VAL A 736 -36.76 17.65 12.54
N SER A 737 -37.51 16.56 12.40
CA SER A 737 -38.56 16.19 13.36
C SER A 737 -37.93 15.76 14.70
N PRO A 738 -38.66 15.86 15.84
CA PRO A 738 -38.16 15.36 17.13
C PRO A 738 -37.75 13.87 17.08
N ALA A 739 -38.48 13.04 16.32
CA ALA A 739 -38.13 11.63 16.13
C ALA A 739 -36.78 11.46 15.40
N CYS A 740 -36.51 12.30 14.39
CA CYS A 740 -35.22 12.31 13.69
C CYS A 740 -34.09 12.79 14.62
N GLN A 741 -34.34 13.81 15.44
CA GLN A 741 -33.35 14.26 16.44
C GLN A 741 -33.00 13.14 17.42
N SER A 742 -34.01 12.43 17.94
CA SER A 742 -33.78 11.27 18.82
C SER A 742 -32.99 10.16 18.12
N GLU A 743 -33.27 9.86 16.85
CA GLU A 743 -32.51 8.85 16.11
C GLU A 743 -31.03 9.24 15.94
N ILE A 744 -30.75 10.51 15.66
CA ILE A 744 -29.38 11.02 15.51
C ILE A 744 -28.63 10.89 16.83
N LEU A 745 -29.24 11.31 17.94
CA LEU A 745 -28.62 11.22 19.27
C LEU A 745 -28.40 9.76 19.71
N ASN A 746 -29.35 8.85 19.44
CA ASN A 746 -29.16 7.43 19.72
C ASN A 746 -28.03 6.83 18.87
N SER A 747 -27.92 7.23 17.61
CA SER A 747 -26.82 6.78 16.74
C SER A 747 -25.47 7.35 17.17
N GLU A 748 -25.43 8.55 17.73
CA GLU A 748 -24.24 9.16 18.34
C GLU A 748 -23.81 8.38 19.59
N GLU A 749 -24.75 7.98 20.44
CA GLU A 749 -24.47 7.15 21.62
C GLU A 749 -23.82 5.81 21.22
N SER A 750 -24.44 5.08 20.28
CA SER A 750 -23.84 3.82 19.76
C SER A 750 -22.49 4.04 19.08
N PHE A 751 -22.30 5.18 18.39
CA PHE A 751 -21.01 5.52 17.81
C PHE A 751 -19.94 5.77 18.90
N ASN A 752 -20.30 6.47 19.98
CA ASN A 752 -19.40 6.76 21.08
C ASN A 752 -18.98 5.50 21.84
N GLU A 753 -19.85 4.49 21.94
CA GLU A 753 -19.48 3.16 22.43
C GLU A 753 -18.40 2.51 21.55
N VAL A 754 -18.60 2.51 20.22
CA VAL A 754 -17.59 1.98 19.28
C VAL A 754 -16.28 2.75 19.38
N LEU A 755 -16.35 4.08 19.49
CA LEU A 755 -15.17 4.93 19.64
C LEU A 755 -14.44 4.63 20.95
N ALA A 756 -15.16 4.53 22.07
CA ALA A 756 -14.60 4.18 23.37
C ALA A 756 -13.95 2.80 23.34
N GLU A 757 -14.61 1.78 22.77
CA GLU A 757 -14.02 0.46 22.59
C GLU A 757 -12.75 0.48 21.76
N MET A 758 -12.72 1.27 20.68
CA MET A 758 -11.50 1.43 19.87
C MET A 758 -10.41 2.14 20.68
N MET A 759 -10.76 3.13 21.50
CA MET A 759 -9.83 3.83 22.37
C MET A 759 -9.26 2.94 23.50
N ASP A 760 -10.11 2.13 24.13
CA ASP A 760 -9.76 1.21 25.23
C ASP A 760 -8.98 -0.02 24.75
N SER A 761 -9.27 -0.50 23.53
CA SER A 761 -8.51 -1.58 22.87
C SER A 761 -7.07 -1.18 22.51
N PHE A 762 -6.70 0.10 22.61
CA PHE A 762 -5.30 0.53 22.52
C PHE A 762 -4.49 0.23 23.80
N GLY A 763 -5.12 -0.21 24.90
CA GLY A 763 -4.43 -0.59 26.15
C GLY A 763 -4.48 -2.08 26.51
N SER A 764 -5.36 -2.88 25.91
CA SER A 764 -5.45 -4.31 26.20
C SER A 764 -6.03 -5.07 25.01
N GLY A 765 -5.34 -6.13 24.57
CA GLY A 765 -5.61 -6.95 23.38
C GLY A 765 -7.03 -7.52 23.28
N GLY A 766 -8.00 -6.66 22.93
CA GLY A 766 -9.38 -7.01 22.67
C GLY A 766 -9.54 -7.63 21.29
N GLY A 767 -9.35 -8.94 21.20
CA GLY A 767 -9.69 -9.78 20.05
C GLY A 767 -11.19 -9.84 19.79
N GLY A 768 -11.77 -8.74 19.30
CA GLY A 768 -13.06 -8.79 18.63
C GLY A 768 -12.86 -9.37 17.23
N GLY A 769 -13.20 -10.65 17.02
CA GLY A 769 -13.08 -11.28 15.69
C GLY A 769 -13.79 -10.48 14.58
N VAL A 770 -13.48 -10.79 13.31
CA VAL A 770 -13.97 -10.05 12.10
C VAL A 770 -15.48 -9.75 12.12
N ALA A 771 -16.30 -10.64 12.69
CA ALA A 771 -17.75 -10.44 12.86
C ALA A 771 -18.12 -9.25 13.78
N ASN A 772 -17.30 -8.95 14.80
CA ASN A 772 -17.46 -7.77 15.65
C ASN A 772 -17.17 -6.49 14.85
N VAL A 773 -16.17 -6.52 13.97
CA VAL A 773 -15.78 -5.35 13.16
C VAL A 773 -16.84 -4.99 12.11
N LYS A 774 -17.48 -5.97 11.47
CA LYS A 774 -18.63 -5.74 10.57
C LYS A 774 -19.76 -4.99 11.28
N LYS A 775 -20.11 -5.40 12.52
CA LYS A 775 -21.13 -4.73 13.33
C LYS A 775 -20.74 -3.28 13.64
N LYS A 776 -19.50 -3.05 14.08
CA LYS A 776 -18.95 -1.70 14.33
C LYS A 776 -19.01 -0.82 13.08
N LEU A 777 -18.60 -1.33 11.91
CA LEU A 777 -18.70 -0.61 10.64
C LEU A 777 -20.14 -0.19 10.33
N SER A 778 -21.12 -1.06 10.57
CA SER A 778 -22.53 -0.72 10.32
C SER A 778 -23.04 0.44 11.19
N VAL A 779 -22.61 0.50 12.46
CA VAL A 779 -22.94 1.60 13.39
C VAL A 779 -22.31 2.90 12.90
N VAL A 780 -21.02 2.87 12.55
CA VAL A 780 -20.30 4.07 12.08
C VAL A 780 -20.86 4.58 10.75
N ILE A 781 -21.14 3.70 9.79
CA ILE A 781 -21.75 4.08 8.51
C ILE A 781 -23.13 4.72 8.72
N ARG A 782 -23.96 4.15 9.61
CA ARG A 782 -25.27 4.72 9.95
C ARG A 782 -25.14 6.14 10.50
N TYR A 783 -24.25 6.34 11.48
CA TYR A 783 -24.03 7.67 12.04
C TYR A 783 -23.50 8.65 11.00
N MET A 784 -22.55 8.21 10.16
CA MET A 784 -21.99 9.02 9.06
C MET A 784 -23.08 9.47 8.06
N LYS A 785 -24.05 8.61 7.74
CA LYS A 785 -25.22 8.96 6.90
C LYS A 785 -26.07 10.05 7.54
N LEU A 786 -26.41 9.88 8.82
CA LEU A 786 -27.23 10.85 9.57
C LEU A 786 -26.55 12.21 9.70
N LEU A 787 -25.23 12.23 9.97
CA LEU A 787 -24.43 13.46 10.00
C LEU A 787 -24.50 14.21 8.67
N ASN A 788 -24.24 13.51 7.55
CA ASN A 788 -24.26 14.10 6.21
C ASN A 788 -25.63 14.68 5.82
N GLN A 789 -26.71 14.05 6.30
CA GLN A 789 -28.07 14.46 5.95
C GLN A 789 -28.56 15.65 6.79
N TYR A 790 -28.31 15.66 8.10
CA TYR A 790 -29.01 16.55 9.03
C TYR A 790 -28.12 17.57 9.74
N VAL A 791 -26.80 17.36 9.80
CA VAL A 791 -25.89 18.19 10.59
C VAL A 791 -25.12 19.16 9.68
N ARG A 792 -24.88 20.38 10.16
CA ARG A 792 -24.09 21.40 9.46
C ARG A 792 -22.60 21.23 9.77
N GLY A 793 -21.77 21.02 8.75
CA GLY A 793 -20.30 21.03 8.85
C GLY A 793 -19.67 22.40 8.50
N PRO A 794 -18.33 22.54 8.59
CA PRO A 794 -17.35 21.57 9.12
C PRO A 794 -17.37 21.52 10.66
N ARG A 795 -17.24 20.32 11.23
CA ARG A 795 -17.48 20.02 12.65
C ARG A 795 -16.67 18.80 13.09
N GLN A 796 -16.30 18.74 14.38
CA GLN A 796 -15.42 17.68 14.92
C GLN A 796 -16.05 16.28 14.81
N GLU A 797 -17.36 16.21 14.89
CA GLU A 797 -18.15 14.98 14.85
C GLU A 797 -18.02 14.26 13.50
N PHE A 798 -17.94 15.02 12.39
CA PHE A 798 -17.65 14.44 11.07
C PHE A 798 -16.24 13.85 11.05
N GLU A 799 -15.25 14.58 11.54
CA GLU A 799 -13.85 14.13 11.55
C GLU A 799 -13.66 12.87 12.39
N LYS A 800 -14.22 12.85 13.62
CA LYS A 800 -14.21 11.68 14.50
C LYS A 800 -14.86 10.48 13.81
N CYS A 801 -16.07 10.65 13.27
CA CYS A 801 -16.81 9.56 12.63
C CYS A 801 -16.07 9.00 11.39
N GLN A 802 -15.55 9.88 10.53
CA GLN A 802 -14.81 9.48 9.33
C GLN A 802 -13.48 8.81 9.67
N GLU A 803 -12.75 9.30 10.68
CA GLU A 803 -11.50 8.67 11.11
C GLU A 803 -11.73 7.30 11.75
N THR A 804 -12.77 7.14 12.57
CA THR A 804 -13.19 5.82 13.09
C THR A 804 -13.53 4.87 11.95
N TYR A 805 -14.27 5.34 10.92
CA TYR A 805 -14.58 4.54 9.74
C TYR A 805 -13.30 4.08 9.01
N LYS A 806 -12.37 5.01 8.74
CA LYS A 806 -11.09 4.70 8.08
C LYS A 806 -10.30 3.64 8.84
N ARG A 807 -10.19 3.77 10.16
CA ARG A 807 -9.47 2.80 11.01
C ARG A 807 -10.10 1.42 11.00
N LEU A 808 -11.43 1.33 11.10
CA LEU A 808 -12.14 0.05 11.01
C LEU A 808 -11.96 -0.59 9.64
N MET A 809 -12.05 0.20 8.56
CA MET A 809 -11.81 -0.31 7.20
C MET A 809 -10.37 -0.82 7.05
N CYS A 810 -9.37 -0.05 7.45
CA CYS A 810 -7.96 -0.47 7.45
C CYS A 810 -7.74 -1.79 8.20
N TYR A 811 -8.40 -1.96 9.35
CA TYR A 811 -8.31 -3.20 10.12
C TYR A 811 -8.83 -4.41 9.32
N VAL A 812 -9.95 -4.23 8.61
CA VAL A 812 -10.60 -5.31 7.85
C VAL A 812 -9.87 -5.62 6.55
N THR A 813 -9.31 -4.62 5.88
CA THR A 813 -8.73 -4.80 4.54
C THR A 813 -7.25 -5.11 4.55
N ASN A 814 -6.51 -4.65 5.57
CA ASN A 814 -5.06 -4.51 5.44
C ASN A 814 -4.27 -4.70 6.73
N CYS A 815 -4.90 -5.26 7.77
CA CYS A 815 -4.21 -5.54 9.03
C CYS A 815 -3.54 -6.91 9.01
N VAL A 816 -2.24 -6.90 9.22
CA VAL A 816 -1.43 -8.08 9.53
C VAL A 816 -1.31 -8.16 11.04
N MET A 817 -1.91 -9.21 11.62
CA MET A 817 -1.68 -9.56 13.02
C MET A 817 -0.29 -10.15 13.16
N LEU A 818 0.57 -9.48 13.92
CA LEU A 818 1.89 -9.99 14.27
C LEU A 818 1.76 -11.13 15.28
N GLU A 819 2.66 -12.10 15.19
CA GLU A 819 2.74 -13.17 16.18
C GLU A 819 3.50 -12.71 17.44
N GLN A 820 3.33 -13.44 18.54
CA GLN A 820 4.01 -13.10 19.79
C GLN A 820 5.54 -13.16 19.62
N GLY A 821 6.22 -12.02 19.80
CA GLY A 821 7.66 -11.91 19.59
C GLY A 821 8.06 -11.60 18.15
N GLU A 822 7.10 -11.34 17.26
CA GLU A 822 7.34 -10.68 15.99
C GLU A 822 7.28 -9.15 16.19
N GLU A 823 8.29 -8.45 15.68
CA GLU A 823 8.35 -6.99 15.71
C GLU A 823 7.76 -6.40 14.43
N ALA A 824 7.09 -5.25 14.56
CA ALA A 824 6.67 -4.48 13.41
C ALA A 824 7.92 -4.01 12.65
N PRO A 825 7.91 -4.00 11.31
CA PRO A 825 8.98 -3.42 10.53
C PRO A 825 9.12 -1.92 10.86
N GLU A 826 10.29 -1.49 11.32
CA GLU A 826 10.65 -0.06 11.50
C GLU A 826 10.82 0.67 10.16
#